data_AF-C9RNZ4-F1
#
_entry.id   AF-C9RNZ4-F1
#
_cell.length_a   1.000
_cell.length_b   1.000
_cell.length_c   1.000
_cell.angle_alpha   90.00
_cell.angle_beta   90.00
_cell.angle_gamma   90.00
#
_symmetry.space_group_name_H-M   'P 1'
#
loop_
_entity.id
_entity.type
_entity.pdbx_description
1 polymer ?
#
loop_
_entity_poly.entity_id
_entity_poly.type
_entity_poly.pdbx_seq_one_letter_code
_entity_poly.pdbx_strand_id
1 'polypeptide(L)'
;MAKKMIACDGNEATANVAFAVSEVAAIYPITPSSPMAEHADNWSAAGKKNIWGQVPRVFEMQSEGGAAGTVHGALQAGALTTTFTASQGLLLMIPNMYKIAGELTPTVFHVTARALAMQGLSIFGDHSDVMACRQTGFAMLASSCVQECQDLALVAHASTLESRVPFMHFFDGFRTSHEVMKIEALEDGVIRNVIDEKYVKACRERCLTPDRPTMRGTAQNPDVYFQGRETVNPFYAKVPEIVQKYMDKVASYTGRQYHIVDYVGAPDAERVIISMGSSTCTIGDTVKYLNGKGEKVGLVNIRLYRPFPMEAVVAALPKTVKKIAVLDRCKEPGSAGEPLFQDALTAISEAVMAGKMAMPKMIGGRYGLSSKEFTPAMVKAIFDELSKAEPKARFTVGINDDVCHTSLTIDPNFKLESDFFQAMFFGLGSDGTVGANKNSIKIIGNETDNYAQGYFVYDSKKSGSMTTSHLRFGKSIIDAPYLIGENEADFVACHHTPHLESIDMLKYAKVGATFLVNTPHSADTVWDTFPRPVQEAIIKKHLKVFVIDAYAVAAKTGMGRRINTVMQTCFFSKLGNVLDAETAIKYIKKYAEKTYAKKGMEVVQKNWDAIDASLANLFEVKVPAAVTSTKEFRAPIHGNAPKFVNEVTAEIIKGNGELLPVSKMPCDGVFPTGTTKYEKRDLALNIPSWNPDACVQCGKCAMVCPHAAIRMKVVDESAVKNAPEGFKFTPAKGFKLEGSEKPVFAISVSSYDCTGCGVCTQACIGKDKTDATKKAINMVPQEPIKVQQGKCWDFFVDLPEFDRTKVNKNLVKQAMLLEPLFEFSGSCAGCGETAYVRLVSQLFGDRMVVANATGCSSIYGGNLPTTPWAKNKEGRGPAWANSLFEDNAEFGLGMRLAITKHAKQALSLLEAVNVPAELKEKLTTQKQDDEAGIKAQRENVAALKAALAGATDDASVSLRDEFADYLVKKSVWIFGGDGWAYDIGYGGLDHVMATGENVNICVLDTEVYSNTGGQASKATNRGAVALFAAAGKRAGKKDLGLIAMSYKNVYVGRIALGANDAQALKVLQEAEAHNGPSLIICYCPCINHGFDLNSQLQHQKMAVDSGYWTLLRYNPALAAEGKAPLVLDSKKPTIPVAEYIYTENRYKQLTRNNPEVARKLADDLQKEVDARYAFYDAMSKDTEGLISL
;
A
#
# COMPACT_ATOMS: atom_id res chain seq x y z
N MET A 1 24.14 -29.87 -20.61
CA MET A 1 24.68 -28.51 -20.50
C MET A 1 24.70 -28.13 -19.02
N ALA A 2 25.59 -27.25 -18.58
CA ALA A 2 25.62 -26.79 -17.19
C ALA A 2 24.36 -25.97 -16.89
N LYS A 3 23.64 -26.30 -15.82
CA LYS A 3 22.39 -25.63 -15.42
C LYS A 3 22.68 -24.19 -14.98
N LYS A 4 21.92 -23.22 -15.48
CA LYS A 4 22.06 -21.80 -15.12
C LYS A 4 21.21 -21.48 -13.91
N MET A 5 21.85 -21.19 -12.78
CA MET A 5 21.16 -20.75 -11.56
C MET A 5 21.00 -19.23 -11.54
N ILE A 6 19.85 -18.74 -11.07
CA ILE A 6 19.57 -17.30 -10.87
C ILE A 6 18.85 -17.08 -9.53
N ALA A 7 19.09 -15.93 -8.90
CA ALA A 7 18.32 -15.47 -7.75
C ALA A 7 17.27 -14.44 -8.16
N CYS A 8 15.99 -14.82 -8.12
CA CYS A 8 14.84 -13.99 -8.51
C CYS A 8 13.62 -14.29 -7.63
N ASP A 9 12.56 -13.50 -7.75
CA ASP A 9 11.27 -13.78 -7.09
C ASP A 9 10.25 -14.40 -8.06
N GLY A 10 9.09 -14.82 -7.54
CA GLY A 10 8.03 -15.44 -8.34
C GLY A 10 7.47 -14.53 -9.44
N ASN A 11 7.47 -13.21 -9.21
CA ASN A 11 7.07 -12.22 -10.21
C ASN A 11 8.07 -12.18 -11.38
N GLU A 12 9.37 -11.99 -11.10
CA GLU A 12 10.42 -11.95 -12.14
C GLU A 12 10.49 -13.28 -12.92
N ALA A 13 10.37 -14.41 -12.23
CA ALA A 13 10.36 -15.76 -12.81
C ALA A 13 9.19 -15.95 -13.80
N THR A 14 7.97 -15.60 -13.39
CA THR A 14 6.76 -15.69 -14.23
C THR A 14 6.81 -14.71 -15.40
N ALA A 15 7.16 -13.45 -15.13
CA ALA A 15 7.21 -12.42 -16.16
C ALA A 15 8.19 -12.76 -17.27
N ASN A 16 9.32 -13.41 -16.95
CA ASN A 16 10.31 -13.81 -17.95
C ASN A 16 9.70 -14.75 -19.00
N VAL A 17 8.98 -15.79 -18.54
CA VAL A 17 8.29 -16.73 -19.43
C VAL A 17 7.16 -16.03 -20.19
N ALA A 18 6.30 -15.29 -19.48
CA ALA A 18 5.17 -14.59 -20.10
C ALA A 18 5.63 -13.63 -21.21
N PHE A 19 6.71 -12.88 -20.98
CA PHE A 19 7.32 -11.99 -21.97
C PHE A 19 7.91 -12.77 -23.14
N ALA A 20 8.57 -13.90 -22.89
CA ALA A 20 9.20 -14.71 -23.93
C ALA A 20 8.18 -15.30 -24.93
N VAL A 21 6.95 -15.55 -24.50
CA VAL A 21 5.91 -16.23 -25.31
C VAL A 21 4.70 -15.36 -25.66
N SER A 22 4.78 -14.04 -25.43
CA SER A 22 3.73 -13.09 -25.80
C SER A 22 4.19 -12.07 -26.83
N GLU A 23 3.24 -11.54 -27.60
CA GLU A 23 3.40 -10.44 -28.55
C GLU A 23 2.89 -9.12 -27.94
N VAL A 24 1.82 -9.19 -27.13
CA VAL A 24 1.22 -8.05 -26.45
C VAL A 24 1.05 -8.36 -24.95
N ALA A 25 1.23 -7.36 -24.09
CA ALA A 25 0.84 -7.42 -22.69
C ALA A 25 0.03 -6.17 -22.33
N ALA A 26 -1.28 -6.34 -22.12
CA ALA A 26 -2.15 -5.25 -21.68
C ALA A 26 -2.23 -5.30 -20.15
N ILE A 27 -1.88 -4.21 -19.48
CA ILE A 27 -1.58 -4.20 -18.04
C ILE A 27 -2.28 -3.06 -17.31
N TYR A 28 -2.41 -3.22 -16.00
CA TYR A 28 -2.73 -2.16 -15.04
C TYR A 28 -2.06 -2.50 -13.70
N PRO A 29 -1.53 -1.52 -12.94
CA PRO A 29 -0.79 -1.83 -11.71
C PRO A 29 -1.71 -2.13 -10.52
N ILE A 30 -1.53 -3.31 -9.94
CA ILE A 30 -2.10 -3.68 -8.65
C ILE A 30 -1.14 -4.56 -7.84
N THR A 31 -0.81 -4.16 -6.62
CA THR A 31 0.02 -4.95 -5.70
C THR A 31 -0.66 -6.29 -5.38
N PRO A 32 0.04 -7.43 -5.31
CA PRO A 32 1.48 -7.63 -5.52
C PRO A 32 1.89 -8.04 -6.94
N SER A 33 1.03 -7.83 -7.95
CA SER A 33 1.29 -8.25 -9.35
C SER A 33 2.08 -7.22 -10.18
N SER A 34 2.06 -5.93 -9.79
CA SER A 34 2.74 -4.85 -10.53
C SER A 34 4.18 -5.15 -10.94
N PRO A 35 5.04 -5.79 -10.11
CA PRO A 35 6.40 -6.11 -10.52
C PRO A 35 6.50 -6.93 -11.80
N MET A 36 5.55 -7.82 -12.12
CA MET A 36 5.56 -8.57 -13.38
C MET A 36 5.45 -7.64 -14.59
N ALA A 37 4.49 -6.71 -14.54
CA ALA A 37 4.29 -5.71 -15.57
C ALA A 37 5.50 -4.77 -15.68
N GLU A 38 6.11 -4.39 -14.56
CA GLU A 38 7.29 -3.53 -14.50
C GLU A 38 8.50 -4.19 -15.15
N HIS A 39 8.73 -5.49 -14.89
CA HIS A 39 9.77 -6.25 -15.56
C HIS A 39 9.54 -6.33 -17.07
N ALA A 40 8.31 -6.61 -17.49
CA ALA A 40 7.95 -6.65 -18.90
C ALA A 40 8.17 -5.31 -19.61
N ASP A 41 7.75 -4.19 -19.01
CA ASP A 41 7.94 -2.84 -19.57
C ASP A 41 9.42 -2.48 -19.68
N ASN A 42 10.20 -2.74 -18.62
CA ASN A 42 11.64 -2.50 -18.63
C ASN A 42 12.36 -3.30 -19.71
N TRP A 43 11.98 -4.57 -19.92
CA TRP A 43 12.55 -5.40 -20.97
C TRP A 43 12.12 -4.95 -22.37
N SER A 44 10.87 -4.53 -22.55
CA SER A 44 10.38 -3.96 -23.81
C SER A 44 11.14 -2.67 -24.15
N ALA A 45 11.30 -1.75 -23.18
CA ALA A 45 12.06 -0.52 -23.34
C ALA A 45 13.55 -0.76 -23.62
N ALA A 46 14.12 -1.86 -23.10
CA ALA A 46 15.49 -2.29 -23.37
C ALA A 46 15.64 -3.07 -24.71
N GLY A 47 14.55 -3.31 -25.44
CA GLY A 47 14.56 -4.03 -26.71
C GLY A 47 14.80 -5.54 -26.58
N LYS A 48 14.52 -6.14 -25.41
CA LYS A 48 14.57 -7.59 -25.23
C LYS A 48 13.55 -8.23 -26.18
N LYS A 49 14.00 -9.25 -26.92
CA LYS A 49 13.17 -9.98 -27.88
C LYS A 49 12.49 -11.17 -27.21
N ASN A 50 11.31 -11.53 -27.70
CA ASN A 50 10.61 -12.78 -27.41
C ASN A 50 11.17 -13.93 -28.27
N ILE A 51 10.62 -15.14 -28.13
CA ILE A 51 11.11 -16.31 -28.86
C ILE A 51 10.97 -16.19 -30.39
N TRP A 52 10.16 -15.26 -30.91
CA TRP A 52 10.01 -14.97 -32.34
C TRP A 52 10.87 -13.79 -32.82
N GLY A 53 11.77 -13.28 -31.98
CA GLY A 53 12.71 -12.22 -32.35
C GLY A 53 12.08 -10.81 -32.39
N GLN A 54 10.86 -10.64 -31.88
CA GLN A 54 10.15 -9.36 -31.80
C GLN A 54 10.17 -8.82 -30.37
N VAL A 55 10.03 -7.50 -30.21
CA VAL A 55 9.90 -6.88 -28.88
C VAL A 55 8.41 -6.85 -28.51
N PRO A 56 7.97 -7.54 -27.45
CA PRO A 56 6.59 -7.49 -26.99
C PRO A 56 6.12 -6.08 -26.70
N ARG A 57 4.87 -5.78 -27.06
CA ARG A 57 4.23 -4.49 -26.79
C ARG A 57 3.57 -4.52 -25.42
N VAL A 58 4.15 -3.83 -24.45
CA VAL A 58 3.54 -3.61 -23.13
C VAL A 58 2.73 -2.31 -23.18
N PHE A 59 1.48 -2.35 -22.74
CA PHE A 59 0.57 -1.22 -22.82
C PHE A 59 -0.32 -1.09 -21.59
N GLU A 60 -0.27 0.07 -20.94
CA GLU A 60 -1.07 0.40 -19.76
C GLU A 60 -2.46 0.90 -20.15
N MET A 61 -3.49 0.38 -19.48
CA MET A 61 -4.88 0.80 -19.62
C MET A 61 -5.33 1.69 -18.45
N GLN A 62 -6.56 2.19 -18.49
CA GLN A 62 -7.12 3.01 -17.41
C GLN A 62 -7.57 2.21 -16.17
N SER A 63 -7.80 0.90 -16.34
CA SER A 63 -8.19 -0.04 -15.29
C SER A 63 -7.97 -1.47 -15.78
N GLU A 64 -8.06 -2.45 -14.88
CA GLU A 64 -8.01 -3.87 -15.21
C GLU A 64 -9.17 -4.30 -16.11
N GLY A 65 -10.35 -3.69 -15.98
CA GLY A 65 -11.47 -3.92 -16.91
C GLY A 65 -11.12 -3.50 -18.35
N GLY A 66 -10.44 -2.36 -18.50
CA GLY A 66 -9.89 -1.92 -19.78
C GLY A 66 -8.76 -2.81 -20.30
N ALA A 67 -7.88 -3.28 -19.40
CA ALA A 67 -6.83 -4.24 -19.74
C ALA A 67 -7.43 -5.55 -20.26
N ALA A 68 -8.43 -6.13 -19.59
CA ALA A 68 -9.09 -7.36 -20.03
C ALA A 68 -9.79 -7.21 -21.39
N GLY A 69 -10.45 -6.08 -21.65
CA GLY A 69 -11.02 -5.78 -22.96
C GLY A 69 -9.96 -5.64 -24.05
N THR A 70 -8.81 -5.05 -23.72
CA THR A 70 -7.66 -4.93 -24.64
C THR A 70 -7.03 -6.29 -24.94
N VAL A 71 -6.88 -7.15 -23.91
CA VAL A 71 -6.45 -8.54 -24.11
C VAL A 71 -7.41 -9.24 -25.06
N HIS A 72 -8.72 -9.17 -24.78
CA HIS A 72 -9.73 -9.79 -25.63
C HIS A 72 -9.64 -9.32 -27.09
N GLY A 73 -9.58 -8.01 -27.33
CA GLY A 73 -9.45 -7.46 -28.68
C GLY A 73 -8.16 -7.87 -29.41
N ALA A 74 -7.02 -7.85 -28.72
CA ALA A 74 -5.72 -8.24 -29.29
C ALA A 74 -5.70 -9.73 -29.69
N LEU A 75 -6.29 -10.59 -28.87
CA LEU A 75 -6.43 -12.01 -29.17
C LEU A 75 -7.34 -12.25 -30.38
N GLN A 76 -8.46 -11.54 -30.49
CA GLN A 76 -9.34 -11.63 -31.67
C GLN A 76 -8.63 -11.18 -32.95
N ALA A 77 -7.70 -10.22 -32.86
CA ALA A 77 -6.84 -9.79 -33.96
C ALA A 77 -5.63 -10.72 -34.23
N GLY A 78 -5.49 -11.81 -33.47
CA GLY A 78 -4.49 -12.87 -33.71
C GLY A 78 -3.14 -12.68 -33.03
N ALA A 79 -3.01 -11.71 -32.12
CA ALA A 79 -1.79 -11.50 -31.34
C ALA A 79 -1.84 -12.31 -30.04
N LEU A 80 -0.79 -13.09 -29.76
CA LEU A 80 -0.64 -13.80 -28.48
C LEU A 80 -0.47 -12.78 -27.36
N THR A 81 -1.42 -12.75 -26.43
CA THR A 81 -1.55 -11.67 -25.45
C THR A 81 -1.60 -12.23 -24.04
N THR A 82 -0.98 -11.52 -23.09
CA THR A 82 -1.00 -11.86 -21.65
C THR A 82 -1.41 -10.65 -20.82
N THR A 83 -1.71 -10.88 -19.54
CA THR A 83 -1.87 -9.82 -18.54
C THR A 83 -1.40 -10.27 -17.15
N PHE A 84 -1.24 -9.30 -16.24
CA PHE A 84 -0.80 -9.46 -14.86
C PHE A 84 -1.81 -8.76 -13.94
N THR A 85 -2.36 -9.45 -12.95
CA THR A 85 -3.38 -8.86 -12.06
C THR A 85 -3.47 -9.57 -10.70
N ALA A 86 -4.32 -9.06 -9.80
CA ALA A 86 -4.63 -9.63 -8.49
C ALA A 86 -5.93 -9.02 -7.92
N SER A 87 -6.56 -9.66 -6.94
CA SER A 87 -7.60 -9.07 -6.07
C SER A 87 -8.71 -8.32 -6.82
N GLN A 88 -9.00 -7.08 -6.43
CA GLN A 88 -10.00 -6.20 -7.05
C GLN A 88 -9.81 -6.09 -8.57
N GLY A 89 -8.55 -6.02 -9.01
CA GLY A 89 -8.22 -5.95 -10.42
C GLY A 89 -8.70 -7.18 -11.19
N LEU A 90 -8.55 -8.38 -10.61
CA LEU A 90 -9.06 -9.60 -11.22
C LEU A 90 -10.60 -9.60 -11.30
N LEU A 91 -11.30 -9.08 -10.28
CA LEU A 91 -12.76 -8.95 -10.31
C LEU A 91 -13.24 -8.10 -11.51
N LEU A 92 -12.54 -7.01 -11.81
CA LEU A 92 -12.87 -6.14 -12.96
C LEU A 92 -12.64 -6.84 -14.30
N MET A 93 -11.85 -7.93 -14.35
CA MET A 93 -11.61 -8.71 -15.57
C MET A 93 -12.67 -9.78 -15.83
N ILE A 94 -13.47 -10.17 -14.82
CA ILE A 94 -14.43 -11.28 -14.90
C ILE A 94 -15.35 -11.21 -16.14
N PRO A 95 -15.96 -10.05 -16.50
CA PRO A 95 -16.85 -9.99 -17.67
C PRO A 95 -16.16 -10.41 -18.97
N ASN A 96 -14.90 -9.99 -19.17
CA ASN A 96 -14.13 -10.36 -20.36
C ASN A 96 -13.60 -11.80 -20.28
N MET A 97 -13.35 -12.33 -19.08
CA MET A 97 -12.95 -13.74 -18.93
C MET A 97 -14.01 -14.70 -19.48
N TYR A 98 -15.29 -14.45 -19.20
CA TYR A 98 -16.38 -15.25 -19.81
C TYR A 98 -16.37 -15.20 -21.34
N LYS A 99 -16.11 -14.02 -21.91
CA LYS A 99 -16.01 -13.83 -23.37
C LYS A 99 -14.82 -14.59 -23.96
N ILE A 100 -13.63 -14.42 -23.40
CA ILE A 100 -12.40 -15.07 -23.86
C ILE A 100 -12.53 -16.60 -23.80
N ALA A 101 -13.08 -17.14 -22.70
CA ALA A 101 -13.29 -18.58 -22.53
C ALA A 101 -14.40 -19.13 -23.43
N GLY A 102 -15.52 -18.42 -23.56
CA GLY A 102 -16.63 -18.80 -24.43
C GLY A 102 -16.25 -18.82 -25.92
N GLU A 103 -15.27 -18.01 -26.31
CA GLU A 103 -14.76 -17.96 -27.69
C GLU A 103 -13.58 -18.92 -27.93
N LEU A 104 -13.19 -19.72 -26.93
CA LEU A 104 -12.07 -20.68 -27.00
C LEU A 104 -10.81 -20.04 -27.56
N THR A 105 -10.38 -18.96 -26.89
CA THR A 105 -9.26 -18.13 -27.31
C THR A 105 -8.06 -18.34 -26.37
N PRO A 106 -6.92 -18.83 -26.88
CA PRO A 106 -5.72 -19.08 -26.08
C PRO A 106 -5.16 -17.81 -25.44
N THR A 107 -4.97 -17.81 -24.11
CA THR A 107 -4.30 -16.73 -23.37
C THR A 107 -3.95 -17.21 -21.97
N VAL A 108 -3.01 -16.54 -21.32
CA VAL A 108 -2.71 -16.76 -19.90
C VAL A 108 -2.83 -15.47 -19.12
N PHE A 109 -3.57 -15.51 -18.02
CA PHE A 109 -3.62 -14.46 -17.01
C PHE A 109 -2.74 -14.90 -15.86
N HIS A 110 -1.73 -14.10 -15.53
CA HIS A 110 -0.82 -14.38 -14.42
C HIS A 110 -1.28 -13.62 -13.17
N VAL A 111 -1.68 -14.36 -12.14
CA VAL A 111 -2.33 -13.80 -10.95
C VAL A 111 -1.48 -14.04 -9.71
N THR A 112 -1.10 -12.97 -9.03
CA THR A 112 -0.56 -13.08 -7.67
C THR A 112 -1.73 -13.09 -6.68
N ALA A 113 -2.25 -14.27 -6.35
CA ALA A 113 -3.50 -14.44 -5.62
C ALA A 113 -3.49 -13.63 -4.31
N ARG A 114 -4.47 -12.74 -4.16
CA ARG A 114 -4.55 -11.73 -3.11
C ARG A 114 -5.96 -11.63 -2.54
N ALA A 115 -6.04 -11.36 -1.23
CA ALA A 115 -7.27 -11.07 -0.51
C ALA A 115 -8.14 -10.01 -1.20
N LEU A 116 -9.46 -10.20 -1.17
CA LEU A 116 -10.43 -9.19 -1.57
C LEU A 116 -10.69 -8.21 -0.40
N ALA A 117 -11.01 -6.96 -0.72
CA ALA A 117 -11.47 -5.96 0.24
C ALA A 117 -12.89 -6.33 0.73
N MET A 118 -13.03 -6.59 2.04
CA MET A 118 -14.28 -6.96 2.71
C MET A 118 -14.58 -5.96 3.84
N GLN A 119 -14.45 -6.34 5.12
CA GLN A 119 -14.50 -5.37 6.23
C GLN A 119 -13.30 -4.40 6.26
N GLY A 120 -12.29 -4.66 5.43
CA GLY A 120 -11.13 -3.82 5.24
C GLY A 120 -10.32 -4.28 4.03
N LEU A 121 -9.46 -3.40 3.52
CA LEU A 121 -8.53 -3.72 2.45
C LEU A 121 -7.37 -4.56 2.98
N SER A 122 -6.98 -5.59 2.21
CA SER A 122 -5.69 -6.24 2.39
C SER A 122 -4.93 -6.29 1.06
N ILE A 123 -3.62 -6.05 1.12
CA ILE A 123 -2.71 -6.24 -0.02
C ILE A 123 -2.14 -7.66 -0.09
N PHE A 124 -2.36 -8.46 0.95
CA PHE A 124 -1.66 -9.71 1.18
C PHE A 124 -2.36 -10.93 0.55
N GLY A 125 -1.60 -12.03 0.42
CA GLY A 125 -1.96 -13.19 -0.38
C GLY A 125 -2.95 -14.16 0.28
N ASP A 126 -4.03 -14.45 -0.43
CA ASP A 126 -4.91 -15.60 -0.26
C ASP A 126 -5.64 -15.87 -1.58
N HIS A 127 -6.49 -16.89 -1.66
CA HIS A 127 -7.12 -17.34 -2.92
C HIS A 127 -8.51 -16.74 -3.17
N SER A 128 -8.95 -15.76 -2.40
CA SER A 128 -10.33 -15.23 -2.52
C SER A 128 -10.64 -14.66 -3.91
N ASP A 129 -9.63 -14.07 -4.56
CA ASP A 129 -9.75 -13.49 -5.90
C ASP A 129 -9.85 -14.54 -7.00
N VAL A 130 -8.95 -15.52 -7.01
CA VAL A 130 -8.95 -16.62 -7.99
C VAL A 130 -10.19 -17.49 -7.82
N MET A 131 -10.66 -17.71 -6.58
CA MET A 131 -11.87 -18.48 -6.31
C MET A 131 -13.16 -17.76 -6.73
N ALA A 132 -13.15 -16.42 -6.78
CA ALA A 132 -14.25 -15.64 -7.36
C ALA A 132 -14.36 -15.78 -8.90
N CYS A 133 -13.34 -16.36 -9.55
CA CYS A 133 -13.28 -16.55 -10.99
C CYS A 133 -13.44 -18.01 -11.45
N ARG A 134 -13.62 -18.96 -10.53
CA ARG A 134 -13.62 -20.41 -10.82
C ARG A 134 -14.67 -20.88 -11.81
N GLN A 135 -15.71 -20.07 -12.03
CA GLN A 135 -16.85 -20.32 -12.91
C GLN A 135 -16.74 -19.67 -14.29
N THR A 136 -15.69 -18.87 -14.54
CA THR A 136 -15.54 -18.09 -15.79
C THR A 136 -15.27 -18.96 -17.02
N GLY A 137 -14.85 -20.21 -16.83
CA GLY A 137 -14.36 -21.10 -17.89
C GLY A 137 -12.85 -21.06 -18.10
N PHE A 138 -12.10 -20.26 -17.32
CA PHE A 138 -10.65 -20.37 -17.34
C PHE A 138 -10.19 -21.68 -16.70
N ALA A 139 -9.19 -22.34 -17.30
CA ALA A 139 -8.40 -23.34 -16.59
C ALA A 139 -7.59 -22.65 -15.50
N MET A 140 -7.38 -23.29 -14.36
CA MET A 140 -6.69 -22.69 -13.21
C MET A 140 -5.52 -23.58 -12.79
N LEU A 141 -4.31 -23.04 -12.86
CA LEU A 141 -3.06 -23.75 -12.59
C LEU A 141 -2.28 -23.03 -11.48
N ALA A 142 -2.08 -23.71 -10.35
CA ALA A 142 -1.41 -23.19 -9.16
C ALA A 142 0.08 -23.55 -9.13
N SER A 143 0.93 -22.59 -8.75
CA SER A 143 2.34 -22.83 -8.41
C SER A 143 2.60 -22.69 -6.92
N SER A 144 3.37 -23.61 -6.34
CA SER A 144 3.64 -23.67 -4.90
C SER A 144 4.88 -22.87 -4.49
N CYS A 145 5.90 -22.79 -5.34
CA CYS A 145 7.15 -22.06 -5.05
C CYS A 145 7.68 -21.28 -6.26
N VAL A 146 8.74 -20.49 -6.09
CA VAL A 146 9.30 -19.62 -7.14
C VAL A 146 9.77 -20.40 -8.37
N GLN A 147 10.32 -21.60 -8.20
CA GLN A 147 10.71 -22.47 -9.33
C GLN A 147 9.48 -22.90 -10.13
N GLU A 148 8.41 -23.32 -9.45
CA GLU A 148 7.16 -23.71 -10.10
C GLU A 148 6.51 -22.54 -10.85
N CYS A 149 6.60 -21.31 -10.33
CA CYS A 149 6.09 -20.11 -11.02
C CYS A 149 6.64 -19.98 -12.45
N GLN A 150 7.93 -20.29 -12.66
CA GLN A 150 8.55 -20.27 -13.99
C GLN A 150 8.04 -21.45 -14.84
N ASP A 151 8.11 -22.66 -14.30
CA ASP A 151 7.88 -23.88 -15.07
C ASP A 151 6.41 -24.04 -15.45
N LEU A 152 5.50 -23.78 -14.51
CA LEU A 152 4.06 -23.88 -14.73
C LEU A 152 3.50 -22.68 -15.51
N ALA A 153 4.18 -21.52 -15.52
CA ALA A 153 3.86 -20.48 -16.51
C ALA A 153 4.08 -21.00 -17.94
N LEU A 154 5.18 -21.70 -18.20
CA LEU A 154 5.45 -22.28 -19.53
C LEU A 154 4.44 -23.38 -19.87
N VAL A 155 4.11 -24.25 -18.91
CA VAL A 155 3.06 -25.27 -19.07
C VAL A 155 1.72 -24.61 -19.42
N ALA A 156 1.32 -23.54 -18.73
CA ALA A 156 0.06 -22.83 -19.00
C ALA A 156 0.01 -22.26 -20.43
N HIS A 157 1.09 -21.59 -20.86
CA HIS A 157 1.18 -21.01 -22.20
C HIS A 157 1.17 -22.06 -23.32
N ALA A 158 1.84 -23.19 -23.11
CA ALA A 158 1.82 -24.29 -24.08
C ALA A 158 0.45 -25.00 -24.11
N SER A 159 -0.15 -25.22 -22.93
CA SER A 159 -1.43 -25.91 -22.80
C SER A 159 -2.60 -25.09 -23.35
N THR A 160 -2.59 -23.76 -23.16
CA THR A 160 -3.66 -22.90 -23.68
C THR A 160 -3.69 -22.88 -25.21
N LEU A 161 -2.52 -22.94 -25.88
CA LEU A 161 -2.43 -22.98 -27.33
C LEU A 161 -3.04 -24.25 -27.93
N GLU A 162 -2.74 -25.41 -27.34
CA GLU A 162 -3.26 -26.71 -27.80
C GLU A 162 -4.73 -26.91 -27.43
N SER A 163 -5.10 -26.63 -26.19
CA SER A 163 -6.48 -26.84 -25.69
C SER A 163 -7.46 -25.77 -26.17
N ARG A 164 -6.97 -24.59 -26.56
CA ARG A 164 -7.75 -23.36 -26.79
C ARG A 164 -8.49 -22.80 -25.57
N VAL A 165 -8.39 -23.44 -24.42
CA VAL A 165 -8.98 -22.96 -23.18
C VAL A 165 -8.02 -21.94 -22.58
N PRO A 166 -8.47 -20.74 -22.19
CA PRO A 166 -7.61 -19.76 -21.54
C PRO A 166 -7.22 -20.20 -20.12
N PHE A 167 -6.02 -19.83 -19.68
CA PHE A 167 -5.49 -20.23 -18.38
C PHE A 167 -5.35 -19.05 -17.42
N MET A 168 -5.67 -19.28 -16.17
CA MET A 168 -5.24 -18.49 -15.02
C MET A 168 -4.10 -19.25 -14.35
N HIS A 169 -2.87 -18.79 -14.54
CA HIS A 169 -1.72 -19.27 -13.79
C HIS A 169 -1.57 -18.40 -12.54
N PHE A 170 -1.68 -18.98 -11.36
CA PHE A 170 -1.67 -18.23 -10.11
C PHE A 170 -0.70 -18.79 -9.07
N PHE A 171 -0.25 -17.91 -8.19
CA PHE A 171 0.64 -18.21 -7.08
C PHE A 171 0.45 -17.18 -5.97
N ASP A 172 0.84 -17.54 -4.75
CA ASP A 172 0.42 -16.81 -3.55
C ASP A 172 1.07 -15.41 -3.48
N GLY A 173 0.22 -14.38 -3.39
CA GLY A 173 0.60 -12.99 -3.25
C GLY A 173 1.49 -12.78 -2.02
N PHE A 174 2.54 -11.98 -2.17
CA PHE A 174 3.70 -11.87 -1.28
C PHE A 174 4.45 -13.19 -1.04
N ARG A 175 3.80 -14.20 -0.46
CA ARG A 175 4.41 -15.45 0.02
C ARG A 175 5.25 -16.17 -1.02
N THR A 176 4.83 -16.15 -2.28
CA THR A 176 5.60 -16.69 -3.42
C THR A 176 6.02 -15.57 -4.38
N SER A 177 5.13 -14.62 -4.67
CA SER A 177 5.43 -13.55 -5.64
C SER A 177 6.61 -12.65 -5.27
N HIS A 178 6.89 -12.45 -3.97
CA HIS A 178 7.94 -11.58 -3.44
C HIS A 178 9.02 -12.33 -2.66
N GLU A 179 8.89 -13.65 -2.53
CA GLU A 179 9.96 -14.48 -1.98
C GLU A 179 11.07 -14.59 -3.03
N VAL A 180 12.29 -14.24 -2.64
CA VAL A 180 13.46 -14.36 -3.51
C VAL A 180 14.09 -15.71 -3.27
N MET A 181 14.23 -16.52 -4.31
CA MET A 181 14.86 -17.84 -4.25
C MET A 181 15.95 -17.98 -5.31
N LYS A 182 16.96 -18.82 -5.03
CA LYS A 182 17.86 -19.36 -6.06
C LYS A 182 17.13 -20.48 -6.82
N ILE A 183 16.85 -20.26 -8.11
CA ILE A 183 16.17 -21.21 -8.99
C ILE A 183 17.03 -21.60 -10.20
N GLU A 184 16.67 -22.68 -10.87
CA GLU A 184 17.21 -23.05 -12.18
C GLU A 184 16.42 -22.32 -13.28
N ALA A 185 17.11 -21.45 -14.02
CA ALA A 185 16.51 -20.66 -15.09
C ALA A 185 16.18 -21.51 -16.32
N LEU A 186 15.04 -21.21 -16.98
CA LEU A 186 14.78 -21.74 -18.31
C LEU A 186 15.64 -21.00 -19.35
N GLU A 187 16.26 -21.75 -20.24
CA GLU A 187 16.91 -21.21 -21.44
C GLU A 187 15.87 -20.93 -22.53
N ASP A 188 16.08 -19.87 -23.33
CA ASP A 188 15.17 -19.49 -24.42
C ASP A 188 14.93 -20.66 -25.40
N GLY A 189 15.94 -21.51 -25.61
CA GLY A 189 15.81 -22.72 -26.44
C GLY A 189 14.82 -23.74 -25.87
N VAL A 190 14.78 -23.91 -24.55
CA VAL A 190 13.79 -24.78 -23.89
C VAL A 190 12.39 -24.20 -24.04
N ILE A 191 12.22 -22.89 -23.79
CA ILE A 191 10.92 -22.21 -23.97
C ILE A 191 10.43 -22.40 -25.40
N ARG A 192 11.28 -22.15 -26.39
CA ARG A 192 10.96 -22.30 -27.81
C ARG A 192 10.60 -23.75 -28.19
N ASN A 193 11.27 -24.75 -27.63
CA ASN A 193 11.00 -26.15 -27.94
C ASN A 193 9.71 -26.67 -27.28
N VAL A 194 9.29 -26.07 -26.16
CA VAL A 194 8.03 -26.43 -25.50
C VAL A 194 6.83 -25.86 -26.25
N ILE A 195 6.89 -24.61 -26.73
CA ILE A 195 5.84 -23.98 -27.55
C ILE A 195 5.78 -24.61 -28.94
N ASP A 196 4.62 -25.17 -29.31
CA ASP A 196 4.41 -25.78 -30.63
C ASP A 196 3.85 -24.75 -31.64
N GLU A 197 4.65 -24.42 -32.65
CA GLU A 197 4.33 -23.47 -33.72
C GLU A 197 3.06 -23.84 -34.51
N LYS A 198 2.69 -25.13 -34.56
CA LYS A 198 1.42 -25.57 -35.15
C LYS A 198 0.23 -24.87 -34.50
N TYR A 199 0.24 -24.78 -33.18
CA TYR A 199 -0.88 -24.19 -32.43
C TYR A 199 -0.85 -22.66 -32.44
N VAL A 200 0.34 -22.06 -32.51
CA VAL A 200 0.51 -20.61 -32.76
C VAL A 200 -0.09 -20.23 -34.11
N LYS A 201 0.26 -20.97 -35.18
CA LYS A 201 -0.30 -20.77 -36.52
C LYS A 201 -1.81 -20.93 -36.52
N ALA A 202 -2.33 -22.00 -35.90
CA ALA A 202 -3.77 -22.24 -35.81
C ALA A 202 -4.51 -21.09 -35.07
N CYS A 203 -3.89 -20.48 -34.05
CA CYS A 203 -4.44 -19.30 -33.38
C CYS A 203 -4.59 -18.13 -34.36
N ARG A 204 -3.52 -17.81 -35.11
CA ARG A 204 -3.50 -16.75 -36.11
C ARG A 204 -4.47 -16.98 -37.27
N GLU A 205 -4.66 -18.24 -37.71
CA GLU A 205 -5.63 -18.60 -38.75
C GLU A 205 -7.09 -18.31 -38.34
N ARG A 206 -7.37 -18.25 -37.02
CA ARG A 206 -8.69 -17.92 -36.47
C ARG A 206 -8.86 -16.43 -36.15
N CYS A 207 -7.94 -15.54 -36.50
CA CYS A 207 -8.12 -14.12 -36.22
C CYS A 207 -9.25 -13.47 -37.05
N LEU A 208 -9.76 -12.34 -36.58
CA LEU A 208 -10.58 -11.44 -37.36
C LEU A 208 -9.68 -10.67 -38.33
N THR A 209 -9.90 -10.88 -39.63
CA THR A 209 -9.23 -10.11 -40.70
C THR A 209 -10.22 -9.81 -41.82
N PRO A 210 -10.20 -8.60 -42.40
CA PRO A 210 -11.05 -8.28 -43.56
C PRO A 210 -10.74 -9.14 -44.79
N ASP A 211 -9.55 -9.75 -44.89
CA ASP A 211 -9.18 -10.64 -46.00
C ASP A 211 -9.90 -12.00 -45.93
N ARG A 212 -10.33 -12.41 -44.73
CA ARG A 212 -11.05 -13.66 -44.45
C ARG A 212 -12.08 -13.40 -43.33
N PRO A 213 -13.12 -12.60 -43.59
CA PRO A 213 -13.98 -12.09 -42.55
C PRO A 213 -14.79 -13.22 -41.89
N THR A 214 -14.88 -13.16 -40.56
CA THR A 214 -15.76 -14.01 -39.75
C THR A 214 -16.49 -13.13 -38.73
N MET A 215 -17.57 -13.63 -38.15
CA MET A 215 -18.37 -12.93 -37.15
C MET A 215 -18.29 -13.66 -35.81
N ARG A 216 -18.23 -12.90 -34.69
CA ARG A 216 -18.18 -13.41 -33.31
C ARG A 216 -18.99 -12.50 -32.39
N GLY A 217 -19.39 -13.03 -31.23
CA GLY A 217 -20.13 -12.26 -30.24
C GLY A 217 -21.57 -11.92 -30.65
N THR A 218 -22.22 -12.80 -31.41
CA THR A 218 -23.64 -12.66 -31.82
C THR A 218 -24.58 -12.62 -30.62
N ALA A 219 -25.73 -11.96 -30.76
CA ALA A 219 -26.87 -12.16 -29.87
C ALA A 219 -27.58 -13.48 -30.24
N GLN A 220 -27.89 -14.31 -29.24
CA GLN A 220 -28.50 -15.61 -29.43
C GLN A 220 -29.78 -15.73 -28.62
N ASN A 221 -30.82 -16.29 -29.22
CA ASN A 221 -32.08 -16.59 -28.57
C ASN A 221 -32.01 -17.94 -27.81
N PRO A 222 -33.02 -18.27 -26.98
CA PRO A 222 -33.05 -19.53 -26.24
C PRO A 222 -33.04 -20.80 -27.11
N ASP A 223 -33.41 -20.69 -28.39
CA ASP A 223 -33.46 -21.77 -29.36
C ASP A 223 -32.08 -22.33 -29.74
N VAL A 224 -31.00 -21.56 -29.59
CA VAL A 224 -29.63 -21.98 -29.94
C VAL A 224 -28.58 -21.73 -28.86
N TYR A 225 -28.85 -20.85 -27.88
CA TYR A 225 -27.85 -20.47 -26.87
C TYR A 225 -27.35 -21.66 -26.05
N PHE A 226 -28.25 -22.54 -25.58
CA PHE A 226 -27.86 -23.67 -24.75
C PHE A 226 -27.00 -24.66 -25.54
N GLN A 227 -27.43 -25.03 -26.75
CA GLN A 227 -26.68 -25.90 -27.64
C GLN A 227 -25.30 -25.31 -27.95
N GLY A 228 -25.25 -24.00 -28.25
CA GLY A 228 -24.01 -23.25 -28.47
C GLY A 228 -23.06 -23.32 -27.27
N ARG A 229 -23.60 -23.18 -26.05
CA ARG A 229 -22.80 -23.18 -24.81
C ARG A 229 -22.17 -24.54 -24.52
N GLU A 230 -22.84 -25.64 -24.87
CA GLU A 230 -22.36 -27.02 -24.66
C GLU A 230 -21.32 -27.46 -25.73
N THR A 231 -21.20 -26.74 -26.85
CA THR A 231 -20.24 -27.09 -27.92
C THR A 231 -18.78 -27.12 -27.47
N VAL A 232 -18.45 -26.44 -26.36
CA VAL A 232 -17.07 -26.34 -25.87
C VAL A 232 -16.63 -27.52 -25.02
N ASN A 233 -17.54 -28.39 -24.58
CA ASN A 233 -17.23 -29.49 -23.64
C ASN A 233 -16.05 -30.39 -24.07
N PRO A 234 -15.90 -30.77 -25.35
CA PRO A 234 -14.75 -31.59 -25.78
C PRO A 234 -13.39 -30.91 -25.60
N PHE A 235 -13.33 -29.58 -25.56
CA PHE A 235 -12.09 -28.85 -25.32
C PHE A 235 -11.71 -28.94 -23.83
N TYR A 236 -12.66 -28.71 -22.93
CA TYR A 236 -12.43 -28.78 -21.49
C TYR A 236 -12.10 -30.19 -21.02
N ALA A 237 -12.75 -31.21 -21.57
CA ALA A 237 -12.49 -32.62 -21.24
C ALA A 237 -11.03 -33.04 -21.52
N LYS A 238 -10.36 -32.41 -22.50
CA LYS A 238 -8.96 -32.70 -22.87
C LYS A 238 -7.93 -31.91 -22.09
N VAL A 239 -8.33 -30.86 -21.36
CA VAL A 239 -7.38 -29.99 -20.64
C VAL A 239 -6.49 -30.78 -19.67
N PRO A 240 -6.99 -31.69 -18.82
CA PRO A 240 -6.12 -32.42 -17.89
C PRO A 240 -5.00 -33.22 -18.57
N GLU A 241 -5.33 -33.93 -19.66
CA GLU A 241 -4.37 -34.70 -20.46
C GLU A 241 -3.32 -33.78 -21.11
N ILE A 242 -3.77 -32.67 -21.71
CA ILE A 242 -2.88 -31.69 -22.36
C ILE A 242 -1.92 -31.07 -21.34
N VAL A 243 -2.42 -30.70 -20.16
CA VAL A 243 -1.58 -30.11 -19.10
C VAL A 243 -0.54 -31.13 -18.64
N GLN A 244 -0.93 -32.39 -18.40
CA GLN A 244 0.01 -33.44 -18.01
C GLN A 244 1.09 -33.64 -19.08
N LYS A 245 0.70 -33.72 -20.36
CA LYS A 245 1.62 -33.80 -21.50
C LYS A 245 2.67 -32.68 -21.49
N TYR A 246 2.28 -31.44 -21.20
CA TYR A 246 3.23 -30.32 -21.16
C TYR A 246 4.06 -30.29 -19.87
N MET A 247 3.55 -30.76 -18.74
CA MET A 247 4.37 -31.02 -17.56
C MET A 247 5.48 -32.03 -17.86
N ASP A 248 5.14 -33.16 -18.49
CA ASP A 248 6.11 -34.19 -18.90
C ASP A 248 7.12 -33.63 -19.93
N LYS A 249 6.66 -32.81 -20.87
CA LYS A 249 7.52 -32.17 -21.87
C LYS A 249 8.51 -31.22 -21.20
N VAL A 250 8.09 -30.37 -20.27
CA VAL A 250 9.00 -29.52 -19.49
C VAL A 250 9.99 -30.37 -18.70
N ALA A 251 9.53 -31.42 -18.04
CA ALA A 251 10.37 -32.35 -17.28
C ALA A 251 11.47 -32.99 -18.15
N SER A 252 11.18 -33.30 -19.41
CA SER A 252 12.18 -33.86 -20.34
C SER A 252 13.38 -32.93 -20.62
N TYR A 253 13.20 -31.61 -20.47
CA TYR A 253 14.28 -30.62 -20.62
C TYR A 253 14.94 -30.25 -19.30
N THR A 254 14.19 -30.27 -18.20
CA THR A 254 14.59 -29.69 -16.92
C THR A 254 14.99 -30.73 -15.86
N GLY A 255 14.48 -31.95 -16.01
CA GLY A 255 14.50 -33.01 -15.00
C GLY A 255 13.51 -32.81 -13.86
N ARG A 256 12.65 -31.77 -13.91
CA ARG A 256 11.67 -31.45 -12.87
C ARG A 256 10.29 -31.96 -13.28
N GLN A 257 9.87 -33.07 -12.70
CA GLN A 257 8.59 -33.70 -12.99
C GLN A 257 7.46 -33.07 -12.16
N TYR A 258 6.34 -32.81 -12.83
CA TYR A 258 5.11 -32.32 -12.21
C TYR A 258 3.93 -33.18 -12.67
N HIS A 259 2.90 -33.29 -11.85
CA HIS A 259 1.62 -33.88 -12.25
C HIS A 259 0.48 -32.93 -11.94
N ILE A 260 -0.65 -33.07 -12.63
CA ILE A 260 -1.86 -32.26 -12.35
C ILE A 260 -2.31 -32.38 -10.89
N VAL A 261 -2.01 -33.54 -10.27
CA VAL A 261 -2.15 -33.86 -8.85
C VAL A 261 -0.92 -34.68 -8.43
N ASP A 262 -0.19 -34.27 -7.39
CA ASP A 262 0.86 -35.13 -6.78
C ASP A 262 0.45 -35.63 -5.40
N TYR A 263 0.99 -36.79 -5.04
CA TYR A 263 0.99 -37.32 -3.69
C TYR A 263 2.39 -37.28 -3.08
N VAL A 264 2.49 -36.86 -1.80
CA VAL A 264 3.72 -36.91 -1.00
C VAL A 264 3.38 -37.51 0.35
N GLY A 265 4.08 -38.56 0.78
CA GLY A 265 3.95 -39.14 2.11
C GLY A 265 4.03 -40.66 2.13
N ALA A 266 3.61 -41.26 3.25
CA ALA A 266 3.64 -42.71 3.41
C ALA A 266 2.73 -43.42 2.38
N PRO A 267 3.18 -44.48 1.69
CA PRO A 267 2.33 -45.25 0.79
C PRO A 267 1.12 -45.89 1.47
N ASP A 268 1.19 -46.09 2.78
CA ASP A 268 0.14 -46.62 3.65
C ASP A 268 -0.45 -45.56 4.59
N ALA A 269 -0.46 -44.28 4.18
CA ALA A 269 -1.01 -43.20 4.99
C ALA A 269 -2.48 -43.45 5.35
N GLU A 270 -2.84 -43.09 6.59
CA GLU A 270 -4.23 -43.16 7.09
C GLU A 270 -4.88 -41.78 7.20
N ARG A 271 -4.06 -40.73 7.30
CA ARG A 271 -4.47 -39.33 7.42
C ARG A 271 -3.81 -38.51 6.31
N VAL A 272 -4.62 -37.84 5.49
CA VAL A 272 -4.13 -37.07 4.33
C VAL A 272 -4.63 -35.64 4.38
N ILE A 273 -3.78 -34.69 3.96
CA ILE A 273 -4.18 -33.30 3.70
C ILE A 273 -4.29 -33.09 2.18
N ILE A 274 -5.35 -32.42 1.72
CA ILE A 274 -5.48 -31.92 0.34
C ILE A 274 -5.34 -30.39 0.37
N SER A 275 -4.43 -29.84 -0.42
CA SER A 275 -4.21 -28.37 -0.49
C SER A 275 -3.64 -27.95 -1.85
N MET A 276 -3.48 -26.64 -2.06
CA MET A 276 -2.88 -26.04 -3.25
C MET A 276 -2.06 -24.78 -2.88
N GLY A 277 -1.17 -24.35 -3.77
CA GLY A 277 -0.36 -23.14 -3.58
C GLY A 277 0.77 -23.36 -2.56
N SER A 278 1.26 -22.29 -1.92
CA SER A 278 2.52 -22.36 -1.15
C SER A 278 2.44 -23.18 0.13
N SER A 279 1.24 -23.52 0.60
CA SER A 279 1.05 -24.38 1.78
C SER A 279 1.62 -25.77 1.56
N THR A 280 1.61 -26.27 0.33
CA THR A 280 1.98 -27.66 0.01
C THR A 280 3.47 -27.90 0.22
N CYS A 281 4.31 -26.86 0.14
CA CYS A 281 5.72 -26.90 0.52
C CYS A 281 5.86 -27.17 2.03
N THR A 282 5.25 -26.33 2.87
CA THR A 282 5.27 -26.49 4.34
C THR A 282 4.64 -27.83 4.78
N ILE A 283 3.53 -28.24 4.16
CA ILE A 283 2.88 -29.50 4.47
C ILE A 283 3.78 -30.67 4.05
N GLY A 284 4.37 -30.62 2.87
CA GLY A 284 5.26 -31.67 2.35
C GLY A 284 6.45 -31.91 3.26
N ASP A 285 7.12 -30.86 3.72
CA ASP A 285 8.26 -30.98 4.63
C ASP A 285 7.86 -31.47 6.02
N THR A 286 6.70 -31.02 6.53
CA THR A 286 6.15 -31.54 7.78
C THR A 286 5.77 -33.03 7.66
N VAL A 287 5.16 -33.44 6.54
CA VAL A 287 4.83 -34.84 6.24
C VAL A 287 6.09 -35.71 6.23
N LYS A 288 7.14 -35.29 5.52
CA LYS A 288 8.43 -36.01 5.50
C LYS A 288 9.00 -36.18 6.91
N TYR A 289 8.98 -35.12 7.71
CA TYR A 289 9.44 -35.18 9.10
C TYR A 289 8.63 -36.17 9.95
N LEU A 290 7.29 -36.11 9.90
CA LEU A 290 6.42 -36.98 10.67
C LEU A 290 6.48 -38.44 10.20
N ASN A 291 6.58 -38.69 8.89
CA ASN A 291 6.82 -40.04 8.35
C ASN A 291 8.17 -40.60 8.84
N GLY A 292 9.21 -39.76 8.94
CA GLY A 292 10.51 -40.13 9.53
C GLY A 292 10.42 -40.49 11.03
N LYS A 293 9.37 -40.06 11.71
CA LYS A 293 9.02 -40.46 13.09
C LYS A 293 8.00 -41.60 13.16
N GLY A 294 7.65 -42.21 12.02
CA GLY A 294 6.74 -43.36 11.93
C GLY A 294 5.26 -43.01 11.80
N GLU A 295 4.88 -41.74 11.67
CA GLU A 295 3.48 -41.38 11.46
C GLU A 295 3.02 -41.71 10.03
N LYS A 296 1.80 -42.23 9.90
CA LYS A 296 1.17 -42.59 8.60
C LYS A 296 0.38 -41.43 8.01
N VAL A 297 1.09 -40.39 7.59
CA VAL A 297 0.52 -39.16 7.05
C VAL A 297 0.91 -38.92 5.59
N GLY A 298 0.10 -38.15 4.87
CA GLY A 298 0.35 -37.77 3.48
C GLY A 298 -0.28 -36.45 3.05
N LEU A 299 0.08 -35.99 1.86
CA LEU A 299 -0.36 -34.77 1.20
C LEU A 299 -0.76 -35.07 -0.24
N VAL A 300 -1.90 -34.54 -0.67
CA VAL A 300 -2.28 -34.41 -2.08
C VAL A 300 -2.18 -32.93 -2.47
N ASN A 301 -1.26 -32.62 -3.40
CA ASN A 301 -1.05 -31.28 -3.94
C ASN A 301 -1.80 -31.11 -5.27
N ILE A 302 -2.77 -30.19 -5.29
CA ILE A 302 -3.54 -29.84 -6.48
C ILE A 302 -2.84 -28.72 -7.24
N ARG A 303 -2.36 -29.02 -8.46
CA ARG A 303 -1.78 -28.00 -9.36
C ARG A 303 -2.81 -27.53 -10.36
N LEU A 304 -3.47 -28.45 -11.08
CA LEU A 304 -4.59 -28.10 -11.94
C LEU A 304 -5.87 -28.09 -11.11
N TYR A 305 -6.36 -26.91 -10.73
CA TYR A 305 -7.62 -26.77 -9.98
C TYR A 305 -8.85 -26.74 -10.90
N ARG A 306 -8.72 -26.18 -12.11
CA ARG A 306 -9.78 -26.17 -13.12
C ARG A 306 -9.26 -26.54 -14.50
N PRO A 307 -9.95 -27.41 -15.27
CA PRO A 307 -11.02 -28.32 -14.83
C PRO A 307 -10.58 -29.20 -13.66
N PHE A 308 -11.46 -29.45 -12.69
CA PHE A 308 -11.07 -30.17 -11.47
C PHE A 308 -10.80 -31.64 -11.79
N PRO A 309 -9.59 -32.17 -11.52
CA PRO A 309 -9.18 -33.49 -12.00
C PRO A 309 -9.65 -34.60 -11.04
N MET A 310 -10.97 -34.81 -10.96
CA MET A 310 -11.61 -35.72 -9.99
C MET A 310 -10.97 -37.11 -9.94
N GLU A 311 -10.74 -37.73 -11.10
CA GLU A 311 -10.13 -39.06 -11.17
C GLU A 311 -8.68 -39.07 -10.66
N ALA A 312 -7.88 -38.06 -10.99
CA ALA A 312 -6.50 -37.96 -10.53
C ALA A 312 -6.41 -37.71 -9.01
N VAL A 313 -7.34 -36.93 -8.45
CA VAL A 313 -7.44 -36.72 -6.99
C VAL A 313 -7.71 -38.04 -6.28
N VAL A 314 -8.69 -38.81 -6.76
CA VAL A 314 -9.03 -40.12 -6.18
C VAL A 314 -7.87 -41.11 -6.35
N ALA A 315 -7.20 -41.11 -7.51
CA ALA A 315 -6.08 -41.99 -7.78
C ALA A 315 -4.83 -41.68 -6.93
N ALA A 316 -4.63 -40.41 -6.55
CA ALA A 316 -3.53 -39.99 -5.70
C ALA A 316 -3.68 -40.41 -4.22
N LEU A 317 -4.89 -40.77 -3.78
CA LEU A 317 -5.16 -41.18 -2.40
C LEU A 317 -4.73 -42.64 -2.15
N PRO A 318 -3.92 -42.92 -1.12
CA PRO A 318 -3.67 -44.29 -0.68
C PRO A 318 -4.97 -45.02 -0.32
N LYS A 319 -5.06 -46.31 -0.68
CA LYS A 319 -6.23 -47.16 -0.33
C LYS A 319 -6.46 -47.30 1.18
N THR A 320 -5.44 -47.00 1.99
CA THR A 320 -5.45 -47.03 3.45
C THR A 320 -6.00 -45.76 4.10
N VAL A 321 -6.33 -44.73 3.31
CA VAL A 321 -6.79 -43.45 3.86
C VAL A 321 -8.12 -43.63 4.61
N LYS A 322 -8.17 -43.10 5.83
CA LYS A 322 -9.37 -43.14 6.69
C LYS A 322 -9.92 -41.75 6.94
N LYS A 323 -9.06 -40.72 6.95
CA LYS A 323 -9.43 -39.35 7.28
C LYS A 323 -8.69 -38.33 6.41
N ILE A 324 -9.41 -37.31 5.97
CA ILE A 324 -8.88 -36.27 5.06
C ILE A 324 -9.23 -34.89 5.61
N ALA A 325 -8.24 -33.99 5.65
CA ALA A 325 -8.47 -32.57 5.81
C ALA A 325 -8.24 -31.84 4.47
N VAL A 326 -9.20 -31.03 4.04
CA VAL A 326 -9.05 -30.19 2.85
C VAL A 326 -8.85 -28.75 3.30
N LEU A 327 -7.81 -28.10 2.79
CA LEU A 327 -7.40 -26.77 3.22
C LEU A 327 -7.65 -25.73 2.12
N ASP A 328 -8.50 -24.77 2.44
CA ASP A 328 -8.84 -23.65 1.58
C ASP A 328 -8.19 -22.35 2.10
N ARG A 329 -7.54 -21.64 1.19
CA ARG A 329 -6.96 -20.31 1.47
C ARG A 329 -7.94 -19.20 1.11
N CYS A 330 -9.23 -19.39 1.37
CA CYS A 330 -10.27 -18.38 1.16
C CYS A 330 -11.40 -18.55 2.18
N LYS A 331 -12.39 -17.66 2.16
CA LYS A 331 -13.61 -17.78 2.96
C LYS A 331 -14.82 -17.38 2.12
N GLU A 332 -15.80 -18.26 2.02
CA GLU A 332 -17.12 -17.97 1.43
C GLU A 332 -18.18 -17.96 2.56
N PRO A 333 -18.53 -16.80 3.14
CA PRO A 333 -19.50 -16.70 4.22
C PRO A 333 -20.85 -17.31 3.85
N GLY A 334 -21.39 -18.21 4.68
CA GLY A 334 -22.69 -18.86 4.45
C GLY A 334 -22.65 -20.08 3.51
N SER A 335 -21.50 -20.42 2.93
CA SER A 335 -21.35 -21.61 2.09
C SER A 335 -21.41 -22.92 2.90
N ALA A 336 -21.73 -24.04 2.24
CA ALA A 336 -21.68 -25.38 2.85
C ALA A 336 -20.23 -25.84 3.17
N GLY A 337 -19.25 -25.18 2.56
CA GLY A 337 -17.81 -25.37 2.75
C GLY A 337 -17.06 -24.55 1.69
N GLU A 338 -15.76 -24.39 1.85
CA GLU A 338 -14.96 -23.66 0.88
C GLU A 338 -14.78 -24.44 -0.46
N PRO A 339 -14.38 -23.78 -1.56
CA PRO A 339 -14.42 -24.36 -2.90
C PRO A 339 -13.64 -25.68 -3.08
N LEU A 340 -12.39 -25.75 -2.60
CA LEU A 340 -11.59 -26.98 -2.74
C LEU A 340 -12.17 -28.11 -1.89
N PHE A 341 -12.64 -27.81 -0.67
CA PHE A 341 -13.36 -28.77 0.16
C PHE A 341 -14.59 -29.36 -0.57
N GLN A 342 -15.42 -28.52 -1.20
CA GLN A 342 -16.60 -28.99 -1.92
C GLN A 342 -16.24 -29.84 -3.16
N ASP A 343 -15.22 -29.45 -3.92
CA ASP A 343 -14.79 -30.20 -5.10
C ASP A 343 -14.20 -31.57 -4.70
N ALA A 344 -13.36 -31.60 -3.67
CA ALA A 344 -12.77 -32.84 -3.16
C ALA A 344 -13.84 -33.77 -2.56
N LEU A 345 -14.81 -33.21 -1.82
CA LEU A 345 -15.94 -33.97 -1.28
C LEU A 345 -16.74 -34.62 -2.42
N THR A 346 -17.03 -33.85 -3.48
CA THR A 346 -17.75 -34.35 -4.66
C THR A 346 -16.99 -35.49 -5.34
N ALA A 347 -15.69 -35.30 -5.63
CA ALA A 347 -14.85 -36.33 -6.26
C ALA A 347 -14.80 -37.63 -5.46
N ILE A 348 -14.63 -37.53 -4.14
CA ILE A 348 -14.56 -38.70 -3.26
C ILE A 348 -15.93 -39.36 -3.12
N SER A 349 -17.01 -38.58 -2.95
CA SER A 349 -18.37 -39.13 -2.88
C SER A 349 -18.77 -39.87 -4.16
N GLU A 350 -18.43 -39.34 -5.34
CA GLU A 350 -18.66 -40.05 -6.60
C GLU A 350 -17.84 -41.36 -6.70
N ALA A 351 -16.57 -41.34 -6.27
CA ALA A 351 -15.76 -42.56 -6.23
C ALA A 351 -16.34 -43.62 -5.27
N VAL A 352 -16.89 -43.20 -4.13
CA VAL A 352 -17.59 -44.08 -3.18
C VAL A 352 -18.86 -44.66 -3.79
N MET A 353 -19.69 -43.84 -4.42
CA MET A 353 -20.92 -44.31 -5.09
C MET A 353 -20.58 -45.28 -6.23
N ALA A 354 -19.45 -45.10 -6.90
CA ALA A 354 -18.93 -46.01 -7.92
C ALA A 354 -18.22 -47.26 -7.35
N GLY A 355 -18.16 -47.44 -6.03
CA GLY A 355 -17.51 -48.59 -5.38
C GLY A 355 -15.98 -48.62 -5.49
N LYS A 356 -15.33 -47.50 -5.86
CA LYS A 356 -13.87 -47.40 -6.04
C LYS A 356 -13.11 -47.28 -4.71
N MET A 357 -13.75 -46.74 -3.66
CA MET A 357 -13.16 -46.57 -2.33
C MET A 357 -14.23 -46.51 -1.23
N ALA A 358 -13.83 -46.67 0.03
CA ALA A 358 -14.67 -46.39 1.18
C ALA A 358 -14.68 -44.89 1.51
N MET A 359 -15.76 -44.38 2.10
CA MET A 359 -15.87 -42.95 2.46
C MET A 359 -14.96 -42.62 3.64
N PRO A 360 -13.90 -41.80 3.47
CA PRO A 360 -13.09 -41.33 4.58
C PRO A 360 -13.85 -40.25 5.36
N LYS A 361 -13.50 -40.04 6.63
CA LYS A 361 -13.98 -38.88 7.38
C LYS A 361 -13.31 -37.63 6.79
N MET A 362 -14.11 -36.72 6.23
CA MET A 362 -13.62 -35.47 5.66
C MET A 362 -13.90 -34.28 6.55
N ILE A 363 -12.90 -33.40 6.72
CA ILE A 363 -13.02 -32.11 7.41
C ILE A 363 -12.49 -30.98 6.52
N GLY A 364 -13.05 -29.77 6.68
CA GLY A 364 -12.67 -28.58 5.92
C GLY A 364 -12.00 -27.54 6.81
N GLY A 365 -10.84 -27.03 6.40
CA GLY A 365 -10.05 -26.08 7.15
C GLY A 365 -9.76 -24.82 6.37
N ARG A 366 -9.86 -23.66 7.02
CA ARG A 366 -9.36 -22.39 6.47
C ARG A 366 -8.02 -22.02 7.08
N TYR A 367 -7.12 -21.48 6.26
CA TYR A 367 -5.82 -21.00 6.69
C TYR A 367 -5.36 -19.79 5.86
N GLY A 368 -4.32 -19.11 6.33
CA GLY A 368 -3.50 -18.26 5.45
C GLY A 368 -4.18 -17.04 4.83
N LEU A 369 -5.39 -16.66 5.27
CA LEU A 369 -6.10 -15.48 4.76
C LEU A 369 -5.26 -14.23 4.96
N SER A 370 -5.17 -13.37 3.95
CA SER A 370 -4.35 -12.16 3.97
C SER A 370 -2.90 -12.42 4.44
N SER A 371 -2.25 -13.45 3.89
CA SER A 371 -0.91 -13.92 4.28
C SER A 371 -0.73 -14.18 5.78
N LYS A 372 -1.79 -14.58 6.51
CA LYS A 372 -1.63 -15.15 7.84
C LYS A 372 -0.62 -16.31 7.77
N GLU A 373 0.27 -16.38 8.74
CA GLU A 373 1.31 -17.42 8.76
C GLU A 373 0.70 -18.82 8.73
N PHE A 374 1.44 -19.73 8.09
CA PHE A 374 1.11 -21.15 8.01
C PHE A 374 2.39 -21.96 8.21
N THR A 375 2.65 -22.34 9.47
CA THR A 375 3.91 -22.93 9.92
C THR A 375 3.80 -24.46 10.05
N PRO A 376 4.93 -25.18 10.17
CA PRO A 376 4.91 -26.62 10.45
C PRO A 376 4.11 -27.01 11.69
N ALA A 377 4.13 -26.18 12.75
CA ALA A 377 3.32 -26.38 13.95
C ALA A 377 1.81 -26.36 13.65
N MET A 378 1.37 -25.49 12.74
CA MET A 378 -0.02 -25.45 12.28
C MET A 378 -0.39 -26.68 11.46
N VAL A 379 0.51 -27.18 10.62
CA VAL A 379 0.31 -28.44 9.88
C VAL A 379 0.19 -29.61 10.85
N LYS A 380 1.06 -29.68 11.87
CA LYS A 380 1.00 -30.70 12.92
C LYS A 380 -0.33 -30.66 13.67
N ALA A 381 -0.84 -29.49 14.02
CA ALA A 381 -2.14 -29.33 14.66
C ALA A 381 -3.30 -29.91 13.81
N ILE A 382 -3.22 -29.81 12.49
CA ILE A 382 -4.22 -30.40 11.58
C ILE A 382 -4.15 -31.94 11.61
N PHE A 383 -2.95 -32.51 11.57
CA PHE A 383 -2.78 -33.96 11.67
C PHE A 383 -3.20 -34.50 13.05
N ASP A 384 -2.98 -33.72 14.10
CA ASP A 384 -3.44 -34.03 15.46
C ASP A 384 -4.96 -33.98 15.56
N GLU A 385 -5.60 -32.99 14.92
CA GLU A 385 -7.06 -32.95 14.79
C GLU A 385 -7.57 -34.20 14.08
N LEU A 386 -6.97 -34.58 12.94
CA LEU A 386 -7.32 -35.81 12.23
C LEU A 386 -7.08 -37.09 13.06
N SER A 387 -6.19 -37.07 14.06
CA SER A 387 -6.00 -38.24 14.94
C SER A 387 -7.18 -38.48 15.88
N LYS A 388 -7.96 -37.44 16.21
CA LYS A 388 -9.09 -37.53 17.16
C LYS A 388 -10.21 -38.43 16.65
N ALA A 389 -10.92 -39.09 17.56
CA ALA A 389 -12.10 -39.90 17.21
C ALA A 389 -13.15 -39.06 16.46
N GLU A 390 -13.41 -37.86 16.96
CA GLU A 390 -14.35 -36.90 16.37
C GLU A 390 -13.64 -35.58 16.04
N PRO A 391 -13.03 -35.45 14.84
CA PRO A 391 -12.40 -34.21 14.43
C PRO A 391 -13.45 -33.12 14.13
N LYS A 392 -13.11 -31.86 14.40
CA LYS A 392 -13.90 -30.69 14.02
C LYS A 392 -14.20 -30.69 12.52
N ALA A 393 -15.47 -30.71 12.15
CA ALA A 393 -15.89 -30.77 10.75
C ALA A 393 -15.47 -29.54 9.94
N ARG A 394 -15.46 -28.36 10.57
CA ARG A 394 -15.01 -27.08 10.02
C ARG A 394 -14.09 -26.41 11.02
N PHE A 395 -12.91 -26.00 10.58
CA PHE A 395 -11.93 -25.38 11.46
C PHE A 395 -11.20 -24.19 10.82
N THR A 396 -10.52 -23.43 11.65
CA THR A 396 -9.52 -22.42 11.25
C THR A 396 -8.18 -22.77 11.90
N VAL A 397 -7.07 -22.32 11.29
CA VAL A 397 -5.74 -22.48 11.88
C VAL A 397 -4.93 -21.19 11.68
N GLY A 398 -4.12 -20.83 12.69
CA GLY A 398 -3.34 -19.59 12.70
C GLY A 398 -4.04 -18.37 13.32
N ILE A 399 -5.19 -18.56 13.97
CA ILE A 399 -5.92 -17.53 14.73
C ILE A 399 -6.44 -18.11 16.06
N ASN A 400 -6.85 -17.24 16.98
CA ASN A 400 -7.64 -17.61 18.15
C ASN A 400 -9.11 -17.21 17.93
N ASP A 401 -9.95 -18.18 17.59
CA ASP A 401 -11.39 -17.98 17.41
C ASP A 401 -12.14 -18.37 18.68
N ASP A 402 -12.24 -17.42 19.60
CA ASP A 402 -12.95 -17.53 20.87
C ASP A 402 -14.46 -17.22 20.75
N VAL A 403 -14.96 -16.97 19.54
CA VAL A 403 -16.37 -16.65 19.28
C VAL A 403 -17.10 -17.87 18.72
N CYS A 404 -16.58 -18.44 17.63
CA CYS A 404 -17.17 -19.61 16.99
C CYS A 404 -16.43 -20.91 17.32
N HIS A 405 -15.33 -20.84 18.07
CA HIS A 405 -14.53 -21.98 18.50
C HIS A 405 -14.06 -22.88 17.35
N THR A 406 -13.79 -22.29 16.19
CA THR A 406 -13.33 -23.03 15.01
C THR A 406 -11.82 -23.24 14.99
N SER A 407 -11.04 -22.45 15.74
CA SER A 407 -9.58 -22.53 15.70
C SER A 407 -9.04 -23.82 16.32
N LEU A 408 -7.99 -24.39 15.70
CA LEU A 408 -7.24 -25.51 16.26
C LEU A 408 -6.20 -25.03 17.29
N THR A 409 -5.95 -25.86 18.31
CA THR A 409 -4.84 -25.66 19.25
C THR A 409 -3.51 -25.96 18.58
N ILE A 410 -2.54 -25.05 18.70
CA ILE A 410 -1.20 -25.16 18.10
C ILE A 410 -0.17 -25.29 19.22
N ASP A 411 0.76 -26.24 19.10
CA ASP A 411 1.96 -26.29 19.95
C ASP A 411 3.03 -25.37 19.34
N PRO A 412 3.32 -24.19 19.95
CA PRO A 412 4.30 -23.25 19.40
C PRO A 412 5.74 -23.77 19.47
N ASN A 413 6.02 -24.85 20.21
CA ASN A 413 7.35 -25.42 20.33
C ASN A 413 7.69 -26.43 19.22
N PHE A 414 6.70 -26.89 18.46
CA PHE A 414 6.94 -27.80 17.36
C PHE A 414 7.67 -27.07 16.21
N LYS A 415 8.86 -27.57 15.86
CA LYS A 415 9.71 -27.03 14.80
C LYS A 415 10.32 -28.14 13.98
N LEU A 416 10.63 -27.84 12.73
CA LEU A 416 11.43 -28.71 11.88
C LEU A 416 12.91 -28.43 12.15
N GLU A 417 13.71 -29.50 12.20
CA GLU A 417 15.17 -29.37 12.22
C GLU A 417 15.64 -28.75 10.90
N SER A 418 16.57 -27.80 10.96
CA SER A 418 17.14 -27.15 9.78
C SER A 418 18.67 -27.15 9.82
N ASP A 419 19.29 -27.33 8.65
CA ASP A 419 20.74 -27.27 8.44
C ASP A 419 21.19 -25.92 7.85
N PHE A 420 20.25 -25.01 7.59
CA PHE A 420 20.50 -23.70 6.99
C PHE A 420 20.66 -22.59 8.03
N PHE A 421 21.51 -21.62 7.71
CA PHE A 421 21.71 -20.41 8.50
C PHE A 421 20.51 -19.47 8.33
N GLN A 422 20.02 -18.92 9.44
CA GLN A 422 18.82 -18.08 9.49
C GLN A 422 19.17 -16.68 10.02
N ALA A 423 18.83 -15.63 9.26
CA ALA A 423 19.10 -14.24 9.66
C ALA A 423 17.86 -13.37 9.62
N MET A 424 17.74 -12.49 10.61
CA MET A 424 16.68 -11.50 10.73
C MET A 424 17.21 -10.08 10.83
N PHE A 425 16.58 -9.15 10.11
CA PHE A 425 16.99 -7.74 10.07
C PHE A 425 15.79 -6.84 10.32
N PHE A 426 15.92 -5.98 11.34
CA PHE A 426 14.93 -4.99 11.74
C PHE A 426 15.40 -3.61 11.29
N GLY A 427 14.79 -3.12 10.22
CA GLY A 427 15.09 -1.83 9.60
C GLY A 427 13.94 -0.83 9.70
N LEU A 428 14.18 0.38 9.19
CA LEU A 428 13.19 1.44 9.05
C LEU A 428 12.84 1.63 7.57
N GLY A 429 11.56 1.81 7.24
CA GLY A 429 11.10 2.05 5.88
C GLY A 429 11.86 3.22 5.25
N SER A 430 12.53 2.95 4.12
CA SER A 430 13.44 3.86 3.37
C SER A 430 14.88 4.00 3.88
N ASP A 431 15.34 3.19 4.82
CA ASP A 431 16.77 3.16 5.25
C ASP A 431 17.70 2.35 4.31
N GLY A 432 17.11 1.57 3.41
CA GLY A 432 17.80 0.72 2.43
C GLY A 432 18.09 -0.73 2.87
N THR A 433 17.62 -1.15 4.05
CA THR A 433 17.81 -2.50 4.62
C THR A 433 17.29 -3.60 3.69
N VAL A 434 16.04 -3.51 3.25
CA VAL A 434 15.44 -4.49 2.34
C VAL A 434 16.22 -4.60 1.03
N GLY A 435 16.65 -3.45 0.47
CA GLY A 435 17.44 -3.42 -0.76
C GLY A 435 18.81 -4.08 -0.59
N ALA A 436 19.49 -3.82 0.53
CA ALA A 436 20.73 -4.51 0.88
C ALA A 436 20.52 -6.02 1.01
N ASN A 437 19.47 -6.46 1.70
CA ASN A 437 19.18 -7.88 1.91
C ASN A 437 18.82 -8.61 0.61
N LYS A 438 18.03 -7.99 -0.29
CA LYS A 438 17.81 -8.52 -1.66
C LYS A 438 19.14 -8.68 -2.41
N ASN A 439 20.06 -7.72 -2.26
CA ASN A 439 21.39 -7.82 -2.87
C ASN A 439 22.23 -8.92 -2.21
N SER A 440 22.20 -9.06 -0.89
CA SER A 440 22.89 -10.14 -0.17
C SER A 440 22.45 -11.52 -0.63
N ILE A 441 21.14 -11.73 -0.82
CA ILE A 441 20.58 -12.98 -1.37
C ILE A 441 21.10 -13.23 -2.79
N LYS A 442 21.14 -12.20 -3.64
CA LYS A 442 21.68 -12.31 -5.00
C LYS A 442 23.18 -12.60 -5.02
N ILE A 443 23.97 -11.99 -4.13
CA ILE A 443 25.40 -12.25 -4.01
C ILE A 443 25.64 -13.71 -3.61
N ILE A 444 25.02 -14.16 -2.51
CA ILE A 444 25.22 -15.52 -2.01
C ILE A 444 24.67 -16.56 -2.99
N GLY A 445 23.48 -16.32 -3.53
CA GLY A 445 22.84 -17.25 -4.46
C GLY A 445 23.56 -17.39 -5.81
N ASN A 446 24.18 -16.31 -6.32
CA ASN A 446 24.85 -16.35 -7.62
C ASN A 446 26.35 -16.68 -7.54
N GLU A 447 27.03 -16.34 -6.44
CA GLU A 447 28.50 -16.50 -6.32
C GLU A 447 28.89 -17.71 -5.45
N THR A 448 27.93 -18.44 -4.89
CA THR A 448 28.17 -19.66 -4.09
C THR A 448 27.23 -20.80 -4.50
N ASP A 449 27.57 -22.03 -4.12
CA ASP A 449 26.72 -23.20 -4.35
C ASP A 449 25.50 -23.25 -3.42
N ASN A 450 25.46 -22.44 -2.36
CA ASN A 450 24.34 -22.41 -1.43
C ASN A 450 23.04 -22.01 -2.12
N TYR A 451 21.94 -22.62 -1.68
CA TYR A 451 20.60 -22.09 -1.88
C TYR A 451 20.41 -20.88 -0.99
N ALA A 452 19.63 -19.93 -1.49
CA ALA A 452 19.32 -18.70 -0.79
C ALA A 452 17.82 -18.44 -0.91
N GLN A 453 17.20 -18.11 0.22
CA GLN A 453 15.81 -17.69 0.30
C GLN A 453 15.75 -16.36 1.06
N GLY A 454 14.87 -15.45 0.65
CA GLY A 454 14.50 -14.35 1.51
C GLY A 454 13.10 -13.81 1.30
N TYR A 455 12.51 -13.40 2.42
CA TYR A 455 11.16 -12.86 2.51
C TYR A 455 11.18 -11.56 3.32
N PHE A 456 10.36 -10.60 2.93
CA PHE A 456 10.38 -9.26 3.48
C PHE A 456 8.98 -8.88 3.97
N VAL A 457 8.87 -8.64 5.27
CA VAL A 457 7.65 -8.13 5.90
C VAL A 457 7.74 -6.61 5.87
N TYR A 458 6.79 -6.00 5.16
CA TYR A 458 6.60 -4.56 5.10
C TYR A 458 5.42 -4.17 5.97
N ASP A 459 5.50 -3.01 6.59
CA ASP A 459 4.32 -2.28 7.06
C ASP A 459 3.68 -1.56 5.86
N SER A 460 2.36 -1.44 5.87
CA SER A 460 1.60 -0.65 4.91
C SER A 460 1.86 0.86 5.06
N LYS A 461 2.37 1.34 6.20
CA LYS A 461 2.92 2.70 6.32
C LYS A 461 4.11 2.85 5.36
N LYS A 462 4.01 3.81 4.43
CA LYS A 462 5.00 4.04 3.35
C LYS A 462 6.41 4.37 3.82
N SER A 463 6.56 5.03 4.97
CA SER A 463 7.87 5.42 5.48
C SER A 463 7.89 5.50 7.01
N GLY A 464 9.08 5.30 7.59
CA GLY A 464 9.28 5.41 9.03
C GLY A 464 8.61 4.29 9.83
N SER A 465 8.21 3.20 9.18
CA SER A 465 7.69 1.98 9.80
C SER A 465 8.77 0.92 9.86
N MET A 466 8.59 -0.06 10.74
CA MET A 466 9.54 -1.17 10.85
C MET A 466 9.42 -2.09 9.62
N THR A 467 10.55 -2.50 9.08
CA THR A 467 10.63 -3.58 8.07
C THR A 467 11.39 -4.75 8.66
N THR A 468 10.90 -5.97 8.46
CA THR A 468 11.57 -7.18 8.93
C THR A 468 11.96 -8.05 7.74
N SER A 469 13.26 -8.34 7.60
CA SER A 469 13.77 -9.24 6.56
C SER A 469 14.09 -10.60 7.17
N HIS A 470 13.67 -11.68 6.52
CA HIS A 470 13.95 -13.06 6.89
C HIS A 470 14.78 -13.71 5.78
N LEU A 471 15.97 -14.18 6.11
CA LEU A 471 16.91 -14.75 5.13
C LEU A 471 17.33 -16.15 5.58
N ARG A 472 17.42 -17.08 4.63
CA ARG A 472 17.92 -18.44 4.86
C ARG A 472 18.98 -18.80 3.82
N PHE A 473 20.06 -19.44 4.25
CA PHE A 473 21.16 -19.87 3.40
C PHE A 473 21.65 -21.27 3.78
N GLY A 474 21.81 -22.18 2.81
CA GLY A 474 22.24 -23.54 3.10
C GLY A 474 22.60 -24.34 1.86
N LYS A 475 23.18 -25.53 2.05
CA LYS A 475 23.53 -26.43 0.94
C LYS A 475 22.33 -27.21 0.41
N SER A 476 21.35 -27.43 1.25
CA SER A 476 20.08 -28.09 0.92
C SER A 476 19.10 -27.10 0.27
N ILE A 477 18.19 -27.60 -0.56
CA ILE A 477 17.10 -26.80 -1.13
C ILE A 477 16.27 -26.22 0.03
N ILE A 478 15.95 -24.93 -0.05
CA ILE A 478 15.17 -24.22 0.96
C ILE A 478 13.78 -23.98 0.39
N ASP A 479 12.78 -24.70 0.91
CA ASP A 479 11.37 -24.57 0.53
C ASP A 479 10.50 -24.30 1.76
N ALA A 480 10.81 -23.20 2.45
CA ALA A 480 10.20 -22.83 3.73
C ALA A 480 9.38 -21.53 3.61
N PRO A 481 8.17 -21.56 3.00
CA PRO A 481 7.33 -20.38 2.81
C PRO A 481 6.59 -19.99 4.10
N TYR A 482 7.33 -19.81 5.18
CA TYR A 482 6.91 -19.31 6.49
C TYR A 482 8.04 -18.47 7.10
N LEU A 483 7.72 -17.61 8.07
CA LEU A 483 8.68 -16.73 8.73
C LEU A 483 9.66 -17.53 9.61
N ILE A 484 10.80 -16.90 9.92
CA ILE A 484 11.70 -17.40 10.96
C ILE A 484 11.03 -17.11 12.31
N GLY A 485 10.80 -18.16 13.10
CA GLY A 485 10.11 -18.13 14.38
C GLY A 485 11.01 -17.82 15.56
N GLU A 486 10.41 -17.85 16.76
CA GLU A 486 11.13 -17.60 18.02
C GLU A 486 12.24 -18.61 18.23
N ASN A 487 13.41 -18.20 18.72
CA ASN A 487 14.57 -19.06 18.94
C ASN A 487 15.05 -19.83 17.69
N GLU A 488 14.96 -19.24 16.50
CA GLU A 488 15.41 -19.85 15.24
C GLU A 488 16.48 -19.04 14.47
N ALA A 489 16.68 -17.76 14.78
CA ALA A 489 17.66 -16.93 14.07
C ALA A 489 19.08 -17.11 14.63
N ASP A 490 20.02 -17.45 13.76
CA ASP A 490 21.47 -17.48 14.05
C ASP A 490 22.07 -16.07 14.08
N PHE A 491 21.42 -15.11 13.42
CA PHE A 491 21.82 -13.71 13.35
C PHE A 491 20.61 -12.77 13.44
N VAL A 492 20.70 -11.75 14.28
CA VAL A 492 19.70 -10.68 14.40
C VAL A 492 20.39 -9.33 14.26
N ALA A 493 19.84 -8.43 13.43
CA ALA A 493 20.33 -7.06 13.31
C ALA A 493 19.25 -6.01 13.58
N CYS A 494 19.60 -4.99 14.36
CA CYS A 494 18.82 -3.79 14.61
C CYS A 494 19.46 -2.60 13.90
N HIS A 495 18.87 -2.13 12.81
CA HIS A 495 19.40 -0.99 12.04
C HIS A 495 18.86 0.36 12.54
N HIS A 496 17.86 0.34 13.41
CA HIS A 496 17.28 1.52 14.05
C HIS A 496 17.13 1.29 15.56
N THR A 497 18.11 1.77 16.33
CA THR A 497 18.23 1.55 17.78
C THR A 497 16.96 1.80 18.59
N PRO A 498 16.15 2.85 18.31
CA PRO A 498 14.91 3.10 19.05
C PRO A 498 13.92 1.93 19.06
N HIS A 499 13.95 1.02 18.07
CA HIS A 499 13.12 -0.18 18.10
C HIS A 499 13.46 -1.11 19.28
N LEU A 500 14.68 -1.07 19.84
CA LEU A 500 15.04 -1.87 21.02
C LEU A 500 14.29 -1.43 22.28
N GLU A 501 13.77 -0.20 22.31
CA GLU A 501 12.99 0.28 23.44
C GLU A 501 11.55 -0.25 23.42
N SER A 502 11.05 -0.76 22.30
CA SER A 502 9.62 -1.11 22.14
C SER A 502 9.34 -2.49 21.54
N ILE A 503 10.32 -3.14 20.90
CA ILE A 503 10.14 -4.40 20.17
C ILE A 503 11.05 -5.49 20.77
N ASP A 504 10.45 -6.59 21.20
CA ASP A 504 11.18 -7.80 21.59
C ASP A 504 11.66 -8.56 20.34
N MET A 505 12.75 -8.08 19.74
CA MET A 505 13.38 -8.72 18.58
C MET A 505 14.33 -9.86 18.95
N LEU A 506 14.77 -9.95 20.21
CA LEU A 506 15.69 -11.00 20.65
C LEU A 506 14.98 -12.31 21.01
N LYS A 507 13.64 -12.32 21.08
CA LYS A 507 12.86 -13.57 21.11
C LYS A 507 13.18 -14.50 19.93
N TYR A 508 13.54 -13.96 18.77
CA TYR A 508 13.90 -14.73 17.57
C TYR A 508 15.30 -15.35 17.63
N ALA A 509 16.24 -14.79 18.41
CA ALA A 509 17.62 -15.26 18.45
C ALA A 509 17.77 -16.65 19.07
N LYS A 510 18.57 -17.53 18.46
CA LYS A 510 19.05 -18.79 19.06
C LYS A 510 20.04 -18.50 20.20
N VAL A 511 20.30 -19.52 21.03
CA VAL A 511 21.42 -19.47 22.00
C VAL A 511 22.73 -19.40 21.21
N GLY A 512 23.61 -18.48 21.59
CA GLY A 512 24.89 -18.23 20.92
C GLY A 512 24.81 -17.39 19.64
N ALA A 513 23.62 -16.88 19.28
CA ALA A 513 23.42 -16.10 18.06
C ALA A 513 24.19 -14.76 18.09
N THR A 514 24.42 -14.21 16.89
CA THR A 514 25.05 -12.88 16.73
C THR A 514 23.99 -11.79 16.71
N PHE A 515 24.22 -10.71 17.47
CA PHE A 515 23.36 -9.54 17.52
C PHE A 515 24.13 -8.28 17.07
N LEU A 516 23.69 -7.64 15.99
CA LEU A 516 24.29 -6.44 15.42
C LEU A 516 23.39 -5.21 15.66
N VAL A 517 23.93 -4.12 16.19
CA VAL A 517 23.17 -2.89 16.47
C VAL A 517 23.82 -1.67 15.85
N ASN A 518 23.05 -0.93 15.03
CA ASN A 518 23.42 0.43 14.64
C ASN A 518 23.10 1.38 15.80
N THR A 519 24.07 2.17 16.28
CA THR A 519 23.91 3.07 17.43
C THR A 519 25.02 4.13 17.47
N PRO A 520 24.76 5.37 17.91
CA PRO A 520 25.79 6.38 18.12
C PRO A 520 26.64 6.12 19.39
N HIS A 521 26.23 5.20 20.26
CA HIS A 521 26.95 4.88 21.49
C HIS A 521 28.14 3.95 21.23
N SER A 522 29.25 4.15 21.94
CA SER A 522 30.43 3.29 21.81
C SER A 522 30.20 1.92 22.44
N ALA A 523 31.05 0.94 22.10
CA ALA A 523 31.00 -0.40 22.69
C ALA A 523 31.14 -0.41 24.23
N ASP A 524 31.79 0.60 24.80
CA ASP A 524 31.99 0.72 26.25
C ASP A 524 30.76 1.31 26.97
N THR A 525 29.94 2.10 26.29
CA THR A 525 28.79 2.81 26.91
C THR A 525 27.43 2.27 26.49
N VAL A 526 27.35 1.54 25.38
CA VAL A 526 26.08 1.08 24.79
C VAL A 526 25.29 0.17 25.72
N TRP A 527 25.96 -0.63 26.56
CA TRP A 527 25.30 -1.56 27.47
C TRP A 527 24.26 -0.86 28.37
N ASP A 528 24.60 0.32 28.91
CA ASP A 528 23.75 1.11 29.81
C ASP A 528 22.55 1.77 29.10
N THR A 529 22.54 1.72 27.77
CA THR A 529 21.44 2.23 26.94
C THR A 529 20.34 1.19 26.74
N PHE A 530 20.68 -0.10 26.83
CA PHE A 530 19.72 -1.18 26.58
C PHE A 530 18.68 -1.31 27.71
N PRO A 531 17.41 -1.56 27.37
CA PRO A 531 16.40 -1.95 28.35
C PRO A 531 16.75 -3.27 29.06
N ARG A 532 16.24 -3.44 30.28
CA ARG A 532 16.37 -4.64 31.12
C ARG A 532 16.01 -5.92 30.35
N PRO A 533 14.87 -6.03 29.64
CA PRO A 533 14.54 -7.26 28.90
C PRO A 533 15.54 -7.60 27.79
N VAL A 534 16.15 -6.60 27.16
CA VAL A 534 17.17 -6.78 26.11
C VAL A 534 18.46 -7.32 26.72
N GLN A 535 18.93 -6.73 27.83
CA GLN A 535 20.10 -7.22 28.57
C GLN A 535 19.89 -8.66 29.07
N GLU A 536 18.70 -8.97 29.59
CA GLU A 536 18.34 -10.33 30.02
C GLU A 536 18.41 -11.34 28.88
N ALA A 537 17.85 -11.01 27.71
CA ALA A 537 17.90 -11.87 26.54
C ALA A 537 19.33 -12.11 26.06
N ILE A 538 20.17 -11.06 26.04
CA ILE A 538 21.60 -11.15 25.67
C ILE A 538 22.34 -12.12 26.58
N ILE A 539 22.20 -11.97 27.91
CA ILE A 539 22.90 -12.81 28.90
C ILE A 539 22.38 -14.24 28.85
N LYS A 540 21.05 -14.43 28.96
CA LYS A 540 20.41 -15.75 29.01
C LYS A 540 20.71 -16.60 27.78
N LYS A 541 20.80 -15.97 26.61
CA LYS A 541 21.06 -16.66 25.34
C LYS A 541 22.54 -16.63 24.96
N HIS A 542 23.44 -16.09 25.78
CA HIS A 542 24.87 -15.98 25.47
C HIS A 542 25.15 -15.35 24.10
N LEU A 543 24.47 -14.25 23.78
CA LEU A 543 24.58 -13.61 22.47
C LEU A 543 25.93 -12.92 22.27
N LYS A 544 26.44 -12.94 21.03
CA LYS A 544 27.62 -12.17 20.62
C LYS A 544 27.18 -10.81 20.09
N VAL A 545 27.47 -9.74 20.81
CA VAL A 545 26.93 -8.40 20.52
C VAL A 545 27.96 -7.52 19.82
N PHE A 546 27.57 -6.94 18.69
CA PHE A 546 28.39 -6.01 17.91
C PHE A 546 27.66 -4.70 17.66
N VAL A 547 28.39 -3.59 17.69
CA VAL A 547 27.85 -2.24 17.50
C VAL A 547 28.64 -1.43 16.48
N ILE A 548 27.95 -0.49 15.83
CA ILE A 548 28.52 0.46 14.87
C ILE A 548 27.66 1.74 14.80
N ASP A 549 28.29 2.91 14.67
CA ASP A 549 27.58 4.14 14.27
C ASP A 549 27.56 4.23 12.74
N ALA A 550 26.58 3.59 12.12
CA ALA A 550 26.51 3.53 10.67
C ALA A 550 26.19 4.89 10.05
N TYR A 551 25.54 5.80 10.79
CA TYR A 551 25.26 7.15 10.31
C TYR A 551 26.52 8.01 10.28
N ALA A 552 27.37 7.94 11.32
CA ALA A 552 28.66 8.62 11.31
C ALA A 552 29.57 8.10 10.19
N VAL A 553 29.62 6.78 9.98
CA VAL A 553 30.38 6.17 8.87
C VAL A 553 29.85 6.63 7.51
N ALA A 554 28.52 6.64 7.32
CA ALA A 554 27.90 7.10 6.09
C ALA A 554 28.15 8.60 5.84
N ALA A 555 28.10 9.44 6.87
CA ALA A 555 28.40 10.87 6.77
C ALA A 555 29.87 11.10 6.37
N LYS A 556 30.81 10.42 7.04
CA LYS A 556 32.25 10.55 6.80
C LYS A 556 32.66 10.11 5.39
N THR A 557 31.97 9.14 4.81
CA THR A 557 32.24 8.60 3.46
C THR A 557 31.41 9.27 2.36
N GLY A 558 30.64 10.32 2.69
CA GLY A 558 29.83 11.05 1.72
C GLY A 558 28.58 10.30 1.23
N MET A 559 28.15 9.26 1.95
CA MET A 559 26.92 8.49 1.71
C MET A 559 25.67 9.13 2.36
N GLY A 560 25.86 10.19 3.16
CA GLY A 560 24.78 10.93 3.80
C GLY A 560 24.10 10.09 4.89
N ARG A 561 22.78 9.86 4.78
CA ARG A 561 21.99 9.05 5.72
C ARG A 561 21.85 7.57 5.32
N ARG A 562 22.56 7.12 4.28
CA ARG A 562 22.42 5.75 3.75
C ARG A 562 23.34 4.79 4.49
N ILE A 563 22.76 3.96 5.36
CA ILE A 563 23.47 2.98 6.17
C ILE A 563 23.52 1.58 5.56
N ASN A 564 22.82 1.36 4.45
CA ASN A 564 22.63 0.05 3.84
C ASN A 564 23.93 -0.69 3.49
N THR A 565 24.89 -0.02 2.84
CA THR A 565 26.20 -0.61 2.50
C THR A 565 27.01 -0.94 3.76
N VAL A 566 26.91 -0.10 4.79
CA VAL A 566 27.62 -0.27 6.07
C VAL A 566 27.11 -1.51 6.79
N MET A 567 25.79 -1.57 7.04
CA MET A 567 25.18 -2.69 7.76
C MET A 567 25.30 -4.01 7.00
N GLN A 568 25.20 -3.96 5.66
CA GLN A 568 25.44 -5.13 4.82
C GLN A 568 26.86 -5.69 5.01
N THR A 569 27.87 -4.82 5.02
CA THR A 569 29.27 -5.22 5.22
C THR A 569 29.45 -5.89 6.58
N CYS A 570 28.86 -5.33 7.64
CA CYS A 570 28.91 -5.91 8.98
C CYS A 570 28.26 -7.31 9.00
N PHE A 571 27.10 -7.49 8.37
CA PHE A 571 26.46 -8.81 8.25
C PHE A 571 27.38 -9.84 7.58
N PHE A 572 27.92 -9.52 6.41
CA PHE A 572 28.82 -10.41 5.67
C PHE A 572 30.07 -10.79 6.46
N SER A 573 30.62 -9.87 7.26
CA SER A 573 31.78 -10.16 8.14
C SER A 573 31.48 -11.17 9.25
N LYS A 574 30.19 -11.43 9.54
CA LYS A 574 29.72 -12.32 10.62
C LYS A 574 28.97 -13.55 10.11
N LEU A 575 29.04 -13.85 8.82
CA LEU A 575 28.41 -15.03 8.22
C LEU A 575 29.04 -16.37 8.64
N GLY A 576 30.22 -16.35 9.28
CA GLY A 576 30.87 -17.54 9.83
C GLY A 576 31.09 -18.62 8.76
N ASN A 577 30.39 -19.75 8.88
CA ASN A 577 30.52 -20.94 8.03
C ASN A 577 29.80 -20.85 6.68
N VAL A 578 29.03 -19.78 6.40
CA VAL A 578 28.34 -19.60 5.11
C VAL A 578 29.31 -19.05 4.04
N LEU A 579 30.11 -18.04 4.41
CA LEU A 579 31.10 -17.40 3.55
C LEU A 579 32.16 -16.73 4.43
N ASP A 580 33.45 -16.89 4.10
CA ASP A 580 34.53 -16.22 4.80
C ASP A 580 34.53 -14.70 4.52
N ALA A 581 35.05 -13.93 5.47
CA ALA A 581 34.96 -12.46 5.43
C ALA A 581 35.70 -11.84 4.23
N GLU A 582 36.86 -12.38 3.84
CA GLU A 582 37.66 -11.82 2.74
C GLU A 582 36.95 -12.00 1.39
N THR A 583 36.46 -13.22 1.13
CA THR A 583 35.66 -13.52 -0.06
C THR A 583 34.36 -12.71 -0.09
N ALA A 584 33.70 -12.57 1.06
CA ALA A 584 32.49 -11.79 1.19
C ALA A 584 32.70 -10.32 0.79
N ILE A 585 33.75 -9.66 1.31
CA ILE A 585 34.09 -8.27 0.99
C ILE A 585 34.36 -8.11 -0.50
N LYS A 586 35.09 -9.06 -1.11
CA LYS A 586 35.37 -9.06 -2.55
C LYS A 586 34.08 -9.07 -3.37
N TYR A 587 33.11 -9.91 -3.01
CA TYR A 587 31.82 -9.95 -3.70
C TYR A 587 30.97 -8.69 -3.48
N ILE A 588 30.96 -8.13 -2.27
CA ILE A 588 30.24 -6.87 -2.02
C ILE A 588 30.83 -5.74 -2.89
N LYS A 589 32.16 -5.60 -2.96
CA LYS A 589 32.82 -4.60 -3.81
C LYS A 589 32.51 -4.80 -5.29
N LYS A 590 32.55 -6.04 -5.78
CA LYS A 590 32.16 -6.43 -7.17
C LYS A 590 30.72 -6.01 -7.49
N TYR A 591 29.77 -6.29 -6.60
CA TYR A 591 28.35 -5.96 -6.82
C TYR A 591 28.05 -4.47 -6.65
N ALA A 592 28.75 -3.77 -5.76
CA ALA A 592 28.66 -2.32 -5.63
C ALA A 592 29.08 -1.63 -6.95
N GLU A 593 30.20 -2.06 -7.54
CA GLU A 593 30.65 -1.56 -8.85
C GLU A 593 29.62 -1.88 -9.94
N LYS A 594 29.17 -3.13 -10.06
CA LYS A 594 28.15 -3.53 -11.05
C LYS A 594 26.87 -2.71 -10.95
N THR A 595 26.43 -2.38 -9.73
CA THR A 595 25.20 -1.64 -9.48
C THR A 595 25.36 -0.14 -9.75
N TYR A 596 26.50 0.44 -9.40
CA TYR A 596 26.70 1.89 -9.38
C TYR A 596 27.61 2.43 -10.48
N ALA A 597 28.24 1.60 -11.31
CA ALA A 597 29.09 2.04 -12.43
C ALA A 597 28.37 3.03 -13.35
N LYS A 598 27.07 2.81 -13.61
CA LYS A 598 26.22 3.72 -14.42
C LYS A 598 26.00 5.11 -13.79
N LYS A 599 26.29 5.26 -12.49
CA LYS A 599 26.19 6.54 -11.76
C LYS A 599 27.54 7.28 -11.66
N GLY A 600 28.62 6.70 -12.19
CA GLY A 600 29.97 7.27 -12.19
C GLY A 600 30.88 6.68 -11.10
N MET A 601 32.20 6.69 -11.35
CA MET A 601 33.20 6.10 -10.46
C MET A 601 33.30 6.77 -9.09
N GLU A 602 32.92 8.04 -8.97
CA GLU A 602 32.86 8.71 -7.66
C GLU A 602 31.86 8.02 -6.71
N VAL A 603 30.70 7.58 -7.22
CA VAL A 603 29.70 6.87 -6.42
C VAL A 603 30.20 5.46 -6.06
N VAL A 604 30.90 4.80 -6.97
CA VAL A 604 31.52 3.48 -6.71
C VAL A 604 32.57 3.62 -5.60
N GLN A 605 33.45 4.60 -5.69
CA GLN A 605 34.49 4.85 -4.69
C GLN A 605 33.90 5.12 -3.30
N LYS A 606 32.88 5.99 -3.20
CA LYS A 606 32.17 6.23 -1.93
C LYS A 606 31.62 4.95 -1.30
N ASN A 607 31.13 4.01 -2.11
CA ASN A 607 30.67 2.72 -1.60
C ASN A 607 31.84 1.83 -1.14
N TRP A 608 32.96 1.79 -1.87
CA TRP A 608 34.15 1.06 -1.43
C TRP A 608 34.74 1.62 -0.13
N ASP A 609 34.85 2.94 -0.03
CA ASP A 609 35.32 3.61 1.19
C ASP A 609 34.39 3.31 2.37
N ALA A 610 33.07 3.30 2.14
CA ALA A 610 32.09 2.90 3.15
C ALA A 610 32.28 1.43 3.61
N ILE A 611 32.50 0.50 2.68
CA ILE A 611 32.75 -0.92 3.00
C ILE A 611 33.99 -1.05 3.91
N ASP A 612 35.11 -0.44 3.53
CA ASP A 612 36.36 -0.53 4.29
C ASP A 612 36.26 0.15 5.66
N ALA A 613 35.65 1.34 5.70
CA ALA A 613 35.39 2.05 6.95
C ALA A 613 34.46 1.28 7.90
N SER A 614 33.51 0.49 7.38
CA SER A 614 32.58 -0.27 8.21
C SER A 614 33.28 -1.30 9.08
N LEU A 615 34.26 -2.01 8.51
CA LEU A 615 34.99 -3.05 9.23
C LEU A 615 35.87 -2.45 10.33
N ALA A 616 36.48 -1.30 10.07
CA ALA A 616 37.30 -0.58 11.04
C ALA A 616 36.50 0.04 12.19
N ASN A 617 35.19 0.19 12.04
CA ASN A 617 34.29 0.81 13.02
C ASN A 617 33.25 -0.18 13.59
N LEU A 618 33.43 -1.49 13.37
CA LEU A 618 32.60 -2.53 13.96
C LEU A 618 33.25 -3.05 15.23
N PHE A 619 32.61 -2.85 16.37
CA PHE A 619 33.16 -3.18 17.68
C PHE A 619 32.33 -4.25 18.39
N GLU A 620 33.00 -5.17 19.08
CA GLU A 620 32.35 -6.16 19.95
C GLU A 620 32.10 -5.56 21.34
N VAL A 621 30.90 -5.78 21.88
CA VAL A 621 30.53 -5.32 23.22
C VAL A 621 30.90 -6.39 24.24
N LYS A 622 31.62 -6.01 25.29
CA LYS A 622 31.89 -6.90 26.43
C LYS A 622 30.62 -7.05 27.26
N VAL A 623 29.93 -8.19 27.10
CA VAL A 623 28.68 -8.49 27.81
C VAL A 623 28.96 -8.74 29.31
N PRO A 624 28.39 -7.95 30.23
CA PRO A 624 28.51 -8.20 31.67
C PRO A 624 27.78 -9.49 32.11
N ALA A 625 28.15 -10.02 33.27
CA ALA A 625 27.53 -11.24 33.81
C ALA A 625 26.12 -11.01 34.40
N ALA A 626 25.78 -9.77 34.73
CA ALA A 626 24.52 -9.40 35.34
C ALA A 626 23.84 -8.26 34.60
N VAL A 627 22.52 -8.22 34.71
CA VAL A 627 21.68 -7.15 34.20
C VAL A 627 21.89 -5.91 35.06
N THR A 628 22.16 -4.77 34.43
CA THR A 628 22.41 -3.48 35.11
C THR A 628 21.29 -2.47 34.90
N SER A 629 20.50 -2.63 33.84
CA SER A 629 19.42 -1.70 33.50
C SER A 629 18.15 -1.96 34.32
N THR A 630 17.49 -0.87 34.72
CA THR A 630 16.13 -0.90 35.33
C THR A 630 15.05 -0.43 34.35
N LYS A 631 15.43 -0.09 33.10
CA LYS A 631 14.50 0.43 32.08
C LYS A 631 13.70 -0.72 31.47
N GLU A 632 12.38 -0.64 31.49
CA GLU A 632 11.51 -1.57 30.77
C GLU A 632 11.34 -1.18 29.29
N PHE A 633 10.67 -2.03 28.53
CA PHE A 633 10.13 -1.61 27.24
C PHE A 633 9.16 -0.43 27.43
N ARG A 634 9.28 0.54 26.53
CA ARG A 634 8.38 1.68 26.43
C ARG A 634 6.95 1.19 26.17
N ALA A 635 5.98 1.80 26.85
CA ALA A 635 4.58 1.53 26.59
C ALA A 635 4.23 1.90 25.13
N PRO A 636 3.48 1.06 24.40
CA PRO A 636 3.11 1.34 23.01
C PRO A 636 2.08 2.48 22.87
N ILE A 637 1.43 2.84 23.97
CA ILE A 637 0.37 3.85 24.06
C ILE A 637 0.78 4.89 25.10
N HIS A 638 0.69 6.17 24.72
CA HIS A 638 1.02 7.30 25.57
C HIS A 638 -0.21 7.96 26.19
N GLY A 639 -0.19 8.18 27.51
CA GLY A 639 -1.28 8.85 28.21
C GLY A 639 -2.55 7.99 28.34
N ASN A 640 -3.67 8.64 28.66
CA ASN A 640 -4.95 7.94 28.89
C ASN A 640 -5.68 7.69 27.57
N ALA A 641 -5.64 6.46 27.08
CA ALA A 641 -6.32 6.04 25.86
C ALA A 641 -7.62 5.25 26.14
N PRO A 642 -8.59 5.23 25.21
CA PRO A 642 -9.79 4.39 25.32
C PRO A 642 -9.46 2.90 25.41
N LYS A 643 -10.39 2.11 25.97
CA LYS A 643 -10.25 0.65 26.14
C LYS A 643 -9.79 -0.06 24.86
N PHE A 644 -10.43 0.23 23.72
CA PHE A 644 -10.06 -0.36 22.43
C PHE A 644 -8.60 -0.07 22.05
N VAL A 645 -8.12 1.14 22.32
CA VAL A 645 -6.74 1.52 22.01
C VAL A 645 -5.75 0.76 22.90
N ASN A 646 -6.05 0.61 24.19
CA ASN A 646 -5.20 -0.13 25.13
C ASN A 646 -5.20 -1.65 24.91
N GLU A 647 -6.33 -2.22 24.49
CA GLU A 647 -6.47 -3.69 24.39
C GLU A 647 -6.22 -4.23 22.98
N VAL A 648 -6.45 -3.44 21.92
CA VAL A 648 -6.36 -3.88 20.52
C VAL A 648 -5.23 -3.15 19.79
N THR A 649 -5.32 -1.81 19.70
CA THR A 649 -4.30 -1.01 18.99
C THR A 649 -2.91 -1.21 19.59
N ALA A 650 -2.78 -1.27 20.91
CA ALA A 650 -1.52 -1.46 21.62
C ALA A 650 -0.82 -2.78 21.23
N GLU A 651 -1.56 -3.89 21.12
CA GLU A 651 -0.98 -5.19 20.75
C GLU A 651 -0.54 -5.21 19.29
N ILE A 652 -1.27 -4.56 18.39
CA ILE A 652 -0.84 -4.43 16.99
C ILE A 652 0.43 -3.57 16.90
N ILE A 653 0.52 -2.46 17.65
CA ILE A 653 1.75 -1.61 17.70
C ILE A 653 2.96 -2.39 18.23
N LYS A 654 2.77 -3.26 19.24
CA LYS A 654 3.81 -4.15 19.77
C LYS A 654 4.28 -5.23 18.78
N GLY A 655 3.56 -5.42 17.67
CA GLY A 655 3.81 -6.52 16.73
C GLY A 655 3.25 -7.86 17.19
N ASN A 656 2.22 -7.85 18.04
CA ASN A 656 1.51 -9.03 18.57
C ASN A 656 0.07 -9.13 18.02
N GLY A 657 -0.23 -8.48 16.89
CA GLY A 657 -1.59 -8.43 16.35
C GLY A 657 -2.15 -9.81 16.00
N GLU A 658 -1.29 -10.79 15.76
CA GLU A 658 -1.65 -12.20 15.54
C GLU A 658 -2.16 -12.93 16.78
N LEU A 659 -1.89 -12.41 17.99
CA LEU A 659 -2.37 -12.97 19.26
C LEU A 659 -3.77 -12.50 19.62
N LEU A 660 -4.27 -11.44 18.98
CA LEU A 660 -5.60 -10.91 19.23
C LEU A 660 -6.66 -11.96 18.82
N PRO A 661 -7.60 -12.30 19.71
CA PRO A 661 -8.67 -13.22 19.38
C PRO A 661 -9.76 -12.54 18.56
N VAL A 662 -10.62 -13.34 17.92
CA VAL A 662 -11.73 -12.86 17.07
C VAL A 662 -12.65 -11.91 17.84
N SER A 663 -12.93 -12.17 19.13
CA SER A 663 -13.80 -11.32 19.98
C SER A 663 -13.30 -9.87 20.17
N LYS A 664 -12.02 -9.60 19.91
CA LYS A 664 -11.44 -8.26 20.01
C LYS A 664 -11.56 -7.44 18.72
N MET A 665 -11.89 -8.08 17.60
CA MET A 665 -12.00 -7.42 16.31
C MET A 665 -13.43 -6.93 16.05
N PRO A 666 -13.64 -5.74 15.48
CA PRO A 666 -14.97 -5.29 15.08
C PRO A 666 -15.52 -6.19 13.96
N CYS A 667 -16.79 -6.60 14.06
CA CYS A 667 -17.41 -7.51 13.09
C CYS A 667 -17.69 -6.86 11.72
N ASP A 668 -17.66 -5.54 11.64
CA ASP A 668 -17.93 -4.72 10.47
C ASP A 668 -16.72 -3.85 10.06
N GLY A 669 -15.57 -4.01 10.72
CA GLY A 669 -14.36 -3.24 10.41
C GLY A 669 -14.38 -1.79 10.91
N VAL A 670 -15.29 -1.40 11.80
CA VAL A 670 -15.32 -0.04 12.35
C VAL A 670 -14.24 0.16 13.42
N PHE A 671 -13.29 1.06 13.17
CA PHE A 671 -12.21 1.42 14.10
C PHE A 671 -12.41 2.82 14.70
N PRO A 672 -11.90 3.08 15.92
CA PRO A 672 -11.92 4.41 16.50
C PRO A 672 -11.05 5.40 15.71
N THR A 673 -11.49 6.66 15.70
CA THR A 673 -10.78 7.78 15.07
C THR A 673 -9.84 8.48 16.05
N GLY A 674 -8.81 9.15 15.55
CA GLY A 674 -7.94 10.04 16.32
C GLY A 674 -6.98 9.29 17.25
N THR A 675 -6.51 8.13 16.81
CA THR A 675 -5.67 7.23 17.63
C THR A 675 -4.17 7.42 17.41
N THR A 676 -3.73 8.10 16.35
CA THR A 676 -2.31 8.41 16.10
C THR A 676 -1.66 9.24 17.20
N LYS A 677 -2.43 10.09 17.90
CA LYS A 677 -1.93 10.90 19.02
C LYS A 677 -1.35 10.08 20.17
N TYR A 678 -1.73 8.80 20.28
CA TYR A 678 -1.26 7.88 21.31
C TYR A 678 0.04 7.13 20.93
N GLU A 679 0.42 7.12 19.64
CA GLU A 679 1.53 6.29 19.12
C GLU A 679 2.92 6.88 19.45
N LYS A 680 3.11 8.20 19.27
CA LYS A 680 4.35 8.93 19.61
C LYS A 680 5.63 8.27 19.07
N ARG A 681 5.70 8.08 17.75
CA ARG A 681 6.64 7.19 17.04
C ARG A 681 8.14 7.46 17.22
N ASP A 682 8.54 8.68 17.59
CA ASP A 682 9.95 9.08 17.82
C ASP A 682 10.90 8.80 16.64
N LEU A 683 10.56 9.31 15.45
CA LEU A 683 11.29 9.01 14.21
C LEU A 683 12.41 9.99 13.85
N ALA A 684 12.34 11.22 14.36
CA ALA A 684 13.17 12.32 13.84
C ALA A 684 14.53 12.41 14.54
N LEU A 685 15.62 12.43 13.77
CA LEU A 685 16.94 12.76 14.34
C LEU A 685 17.06 14.23 14.76
N ASN A 686 16.36 15.12 14.05
CA ASN A 686 16.33 16.56 14.31
C ASN A 686 14.89 17.06 14.28
N ILE A 687 14.55 18.01 15.15
CA ILE A 687 13.23 18.64 15.21
C ILE A 687 13.35 20.17 15.13
N PRO A 688 12.29 20.89 14.69
CA PRO A 688 12.31 22.35 14.66
C PRO A 688 12.32 22.93 16.09
N SER A 689 13.17 23.93 16.32
CA SER A 689 13.21 24.76 17.52
C SER A 689 12.81 26.20 17.19
N TRP A 690 11.98 26.79 18.04
CA TRP A 690 11.42 28.12 17.84
C TRP A 690 12.21 29.21 18.58
N ASN A 691 12.54 30.29 17.86
CA ASN A 691 13.06 31.56 18.37
C ASN A 691 11.94 32.62 18.31
N PRO A 692 11.38 33.05 19.46
CA PRO A 692 10.31 34.03 19.50
C PRO A 692 10.72 35.43 18.99
N ASP A 693 11.97 35.85 19.18
CA ASP A 693 12.42 37.22 18.85
C ASP A 693 12.52 37.48 17.34
N ALA A 694 12.84 36.44 16.58
CA ALA A 694 12.86 36.46 15.12
C ALA A 694 11.48 36.21 14.49
N CYS A 695 10.47 35.84 15.29
CA CYS A 695 9.18 35.37 14.78
C CYS A 695 8.25 36.52 14.37
N VAL A 696 7.77 36.47 13.12
CA VAL A 696 6.78 37.42 12.59
C VAL A 696 5.33 36.94 12.73
N GLN A 697 5.09 35.82 13.42
CA GLN A 697 3.75 35.28 13.74
C GLN A 697 2.83 35.06 12.51
N CYS A 698 3.42 34.57 11.40
CA CYS A 698 2.71 34.40 10.12
C CYS A 698 1.91 33.10 9.98
N GLY A 699 2.15 32.10 10.83
CA GLY A 699 1.50 30.78 10.78
C GLY A 699 1.92 29.83 9.64
N LYS A 700 2.79 30.27 8.72
CA LYS A 700 3.21 29.45 7.57
C LYS A 700 3.86 28.13 7.96
N CYS A 701 4.62 28.08 9.06
CA CYS A 701 5.25 26.85 9.55
C CYS A 701 4.22 25.79 9.97
N ALA A 702 3.09 26.20 10.55
CA ALA A 702 1.98 25.31 10.88
C ALA A 702 1.22 24.91 9.61
N MET A 703 1.04 25.85 8.67
CA MET A 703 0.33 25.60 7.41
C MET A 703 0.94 24.48 6.57
N VAL A 704 2.27 24.49 6.44
CA VAL A 704 3.00 23.55 5.58
C VAL A 704 3.33 22.22 6.27
N CYS A 705 3.05 22.08 7.58
CA CYS A 705 3.43 20.88 8.31
C CYS A 705 2.58 19.68 7.83
N PRO A 706 3.18 18.63 7.26
CA PRO A 706 2.43 17.49 6.74
C PRO A 706 1.88 16.56 7.85
N HIS A 707 2.30 16.74 9.10
CA HIS A 707 1.95 15.85 10.21
C HIS A 707 1.25 16.56 11.38
N ALA A 708 0.95 17.86 11.25
CA ALA A 708 0.44 18.69 12.36
C ALA A 708 1.33 18.66 13.64
N ALA A 709 2.63 18.38 13.47
CA ALA A 709 3.62 18.28 14.54
C ALA A 709 4.19 19.64 15.00
N ILE A 710 3.83 20.72 14.32
CA ILE A 710 4.10 22.10 14.75
C ILE A 710 2.78 22.89 14.68
N ARG A 711 2.39 23.51 15.78
CA ARG A 711 1.11 24.24 15.92
C ARG A 711 1.34 25.60 16.55
N MET A 712 0.34 26.47 16.42
CA MET A 712 0.33 27.79 17.03
C MET A 712 -0.98 28.05 17.77
N LYS A 713 -0.89 28.78 18.88
CA LYS A 713 -2.05 29.25 19.67
C LYS A 713 -1.86 30.71 20.05
N VAL A 714 -2.99 31.40 20.25
CA VAL A 714 -3.06 32.71 20.89
C VAL A 714 -3.96 32.56 22.10
N VAL A 715 -3.42 32.87 23.27
CA VAL A 715 -4.10 32.74 24.56
C VAL A 715 -3.84 33.98 25.41
N ASP A 716 -4.60 34.18 26.48
CA ASP A 716 -4.28 35.21 27.46
C ASP A 716 -3.01 34.83 28.25
N GLU A 717 -2.20 35.82 28.64
CA GLU A 717 -0.99 35.60 29.44
C GLU A 717 -1.24 34.80 30.73
N SER A 718 -2.44 34.92 31.33
CA SER A 718 -2.82 34.12 32.49
C SER A 718 -2.79 32.61 32.25
N ALA A 719 -3.06 32.15 31.01
CA ALA A 719 -3.09 30.73 30.66
C ALA A 719 -1.69 30.09 30.61
N VAL A 720 -0.62 30.89 30.51
CA VAL A 720 0.77 30.41 30.43
C VAL A 720 1.56 30.61 31.72
N LYS A 721 0.92 31.07 32.81
CA LYS A 721 1.58 31.30 34.11
C LYS A 721 2.24 30.04 34.69
N ASN A 722 1.64 28.88 34.46
CA ASN A 722 2.12 27.58 34.97
C ASN A 722 2.81 26.76 33.88
N ALA A 723 3.34 27.42 32.84
CA ALA A 723 4.01 26.72 31.75
C ALA A 723 5.28 26.00 32.25
N PRO A 724 5.58 24.80 31.73
CA PRO A 724 6.77 24.06 32.14
C PRO A 724 8.05 24.77 31.70
N GLU A 725 9.16 24.46 32.37
CA GLU A 725 10.48 24.97 32.02
C GLU A 725 10.79 24.73 30.53
N GLY A 726 11.18 25.78 29.82
CA GLY A 726 11.48 25.75 28.39
C GLY A 726 10.30 26.07 27.47
N PHE A 727 9.07 26.19 28.00
CA PHE A 727 7.94 26.66 27.20
C PHE A 727 8.13 28.13 26.82
N LYS A 728 8.03 28.43 25.53
CA LYS A 728 8.26 29.78 24.98
C LYS A 728 6.93 30.41 24.59
N PHE A 729 6.82 31.72 24.76
CA PHE A 729 5.75 32.56 24.22
C PHE A 729 6.26 33.99 24.00
N THR A 730 5.51 34.81 23.26
CA THR A 730 5.82 36.23 22.99
C THR A 730 4.52 37.02 22.84
N PRO A 731 4.48 38.35 23.05
CA PRO A 731 3.25 39.14 22.86
C PRO A 731 2.62 38.93 21.47
N ALA A 732 1.31 38.71 21.41
CA ALA A 732 0.60 38.49 20.16
C ALA A 732 0.51 39.79 19.34
N LYS A 733 0.85 39.73 18.04
CA LYS A 733 0.88 40.87 17.12
C LYS A 733 -0.23 40.76 16.08
N GLY A 734 -1.25 41.63 16.21
CA GLY A 734 -2.35 41.69 15.25
C GLY A 734 -3.31 40.49 15.33
N PHE A 735 -3.46 39.93 16.53
CA PHE A 735 -4.52 38.99 16.92
C PHE A 735 -5.38 39.68 17.99
N LYS A 736 -6.70 39.61 17.86
CA LYS A 736 -7.64 40.12 18.86
C LYS A 736 -8.22 38.91 19.60
N LEU A 737 -7.97 38.83 20.90
CA LEU A 737 -8.55 37.81 21.77
C LEU A 737 -9.57 38.50 22.68
N GLU A 738 -10.85 38.13 22.56
CA GLU A 738 -11.94 38.74 23.32
C GLU A 738 -11.78 38.43 24.81
N GLY A 739 -11.90 39.46 25.66
CA GLY A 739 -11.72 39.32 27.11
C GLY A 739 -10.27 39.19 27.59
N SER A 740 -9.27 39.37 26.73
CA SER A 740 -7.84 39.33 27.09
C SER A 740 -7.21 40.73 27.08
N GLU A 741 -6.58 41.11 28.18
CA GLU A 741 -5.80 42.35 28.27
C GLU A 741 -4.38 42.20 27.71
N LYS A 742 -3.84 40.97 27.75
CA LYS A 742 -2.46 40.66 27.33
C LYS A 742 -2.41 39.33 26.56
N PRO A 743 -2.82 39.32 25.28
CA PRO A 743 -2.74 38.12 24.47
C PRO A 743 -1.28 37.78 24.14
N VAL A 744 -0.93 36.51 24.32
CA VAL A 744 0.39 35.94 23.98
C VAL A 744 0.25 34.92 22.85
N PHE A 745 1.30 34.82 22.05
CA PHE A 745 1.45 33.90 20.95
C PHE A 745 2.48 32.83 21.30
N ALA A 746 2.14 31.57 21.06
CA ALA A 746 3.02 30.44 21.28
C ALA A 746 3.05 29.52 20.05
N ILE A 747 4.23 28.99 19.74
CA ILE A 747 4.42 27.85 18.84
C ILE A 747 5.01 26.72 19.67
N SER A 748 4.45 25.51 19.51
CA SER A 748 5.00 24.29 20.08
C SER A 748 5.17 23.21 19.03
N VAL A 749 6.09 22.30 19.28
CA VAL A 749 6.47 21.19 18.41
C VAL A 749 6.33 19.89 19.18
N SER A 750 5.65 18.89 18.60
CA SER A 750 5.62 17.53 19.15
C SER A 750 6.95 16.85 18.84
N SER A 751 7.78 16.62 19.85
CA SER A 751 9.08 15.95 19.69
C SER A 751 8.92 14.53 19.15
N TYR A 752 7.91 13.80 19.63
CA TYR A 752 7.70 12.39 19.27
C TYR A 752 6.93 12.16 17.97
N ASP A 753 6.20 13.15 17.46
CA ASP A 753 5.42 13.01 16.21
C ASP A 753 6.05 13.75 15.02
N CYS A 754 7.07 14.58 15.25
CA CYS A 754 7.80 15.22 14.18
C CYS A 754 8.56 14.17 13.35
N THR A 755 8.54 14.32 12.02
CA THR A 755 9.29 13.48 11.08
C THR A 755 10.62 14.08 10.64
N GLY A 756 10.97 15.28 11.15
CA GLY A 756 12.23 15.94 10.84
C GLY A 756 12.40 16.40 9.39
N CYS A 757 11.29 16.59 8.65
CA CYS A 757 11.32 16.89 7.21
C CYS A 757 11.84 18.27 6.83
N GLY A 758 11.94 19.22 7.77
CA GLY A 758 12.48 20.56 7.53
C GLY A 758 11.57 21.55 6.78
N VAL A 759 10.44 21.13 6.19
CA VAL A 759 9.56 22.00 5.37
C VAL A 759 9.10 23.26 6.11
N CYS A 760 8.86 23.18 7.42
CA CYS A 760 8.49 24.34 8.25
C CYS A 760 9.62 25.39 8.36
N THR A 761 10.88 24.96 8.28
CA THR A 761 12.06 25.85 8.27
C THR A 761 12.25 26.51 6.90
N GLN A 762 11.92 25.79 5.82
CA GLN A 762 11.87 26.36 4.48
C GLN A 762 10.81 27.47 4.40
N ALA A 763 9.61 27.22 4.94
CA ALA A 763 8.50 28.18 4.98
C ALA A 763 8.73 29.39 5.89
N CYS A 764 9.70 29.31 6.82
CA CYS A 764 9.93 30.38 7.79
C CYS A 764 10.55 31.61 7.10
N ILE A 765 9.85 32.73 7.23
CA ILE A 765 10.25 34.06 6.72
C ILE A 765 10.83 34.97 7.81
N GLY A 766 10.70 34.58 9.09
CA GLY A 766 11.29 35.31 10.20
C GLY A 766 12.79 35.06 10.25
N LYS A 767 13.59 36.13 10.21
CA LYS A 767 15.06 36.07 10.26
C LYS A 767 15.57 36.61 11.58
N ASP A 768 16.63 36.01 12.09
CA ASP A 768 17.34 36.56 13.23
C ASP A 768 17.97 37.92 12.85
N LYS A 769 17.95 38.87 13.80
CA LYS A 769 18.45 40.23 13.57
C LYS A 769 19.97 40.30 13.54
N THR A 770 20.64 39.34 14.18
CA THR A 770 22.08 39.30 14.37
C THR A 770 22.77 38.30 13.44
N ASP A 771 22.07 37.23 13.06
CA ASP A 771 22.60 36.19 12.17
C ASP A 771 21.59 35.83 11.07
N ALA A 772 21.79 36.37 9.87
CA ALA A 772 20.87 36.14 8.75
C ALA A 772 20.77 34.68 8.28
N THR A 773 21.68 33.80 8.73
CA THR A 773 21.62 32.34 8.46
C THR A 773 20.63 31.63 9.38
N LYS A 774 20.29 32.24 10.53
CA LYS A 774 19.30 31.73 11.48
C LYS A 774 17.92 32.33 11.21
N LYS A 775 16.90 31.48 11.33
CA LYS A 775 15.50 31.85 11.18
C LYS A 775 14.76 31.78 12.51
N ALA A 776 13.48 32.13 12.52
CA ALA A 776 12.62 31.91 13.69
C ALA A 776 12.37 30.42 13.98
N ILE A 777 12.52 29.54 12.98
CA ILE A 777 12.39 28.08 13.12
C ILE A 777 13.65 27.45 12.52
N ASN A 778 14.42 26.70 13.33
CA ASN A 778 15.66 26.03 12.91
C ASN A 778 15.64 24.56 13.31
N MET A 779 16.26 23.68 12.52
CA MET A 779 16.42 22.28 12.91
C MET A 779 17.54 22.14 13.94
N VAL A 780 17.28 21.38 15.02
CA VAL A 780 18.27 21.04 16.06
C VAL A 780 18.20 19.55 16.39
N PRO A 781 19.28 18.95 16.92
CA PRO A 781 19.26 17.56 17.40
C PRO A 781 18.11 17.33 18.39
N GLN A 782 17.37 16.22 18.23
CA GLN A 782 16.19 15.95 19.05
C GLN A 782 16.55 15.60 20.50
N GLU A 783 17.51 14.69 20.68
CA GLU A 783 17.78 14.01 21.95
C GLU A 783 17.95 14.95 23.15
N PRO A 784 18.75 16.06 23.08
CA PRO A 784 18.94 16.94 24.22
C PRO A 784 17.68 17.68 24.68
N ILE A 785 16.70 17.86 23.79
CA ILE A 785 15.47 18.63 24.06
C ILE A 785 14.21 17.77 24.05
N LYS A 786 14.30 16.47 23.71
CA LYS A 786 13.17 15.57 23.47
C LYS A 786 12.15 15.57 24.61
N VAL A 787 12.63 15.35 25.83
CA VAL A 787 11.78 15.22 27.03
C VAL A 787 11.17 16.56 27.43
N GLN A 788 11.98 17.63 27.46
CA GLN A 788 11.51 18.98 27.78
C GLN A 788 10.46 19.45 26.76
N GLN A 789 10.74 19.28 25.47
CA GLN A 789 9.85 19.65 24.39
C GLN A 789 8.56 18.82 24.40
N GLY A 790 8.62 17.55 24.79
CA GLY A 790 7.44 16.70 25.03
C GLY A 790 6.52 17.28 26.10
N LYS A 791 7.07 17.66 27.25
CA LYS A 791 6.28 18.33 28.32
C LYS A 791 5.69 19.67 27.87
N CYS A 792 6.46 20.45 27.10
CA CYS A 792 5.97 21.70 26.51
C CYS A 792 4.85 21.48 25.48
N TRP A 793 4.90 20.37 24.75
CA TRP A 793 3.85 19.97 23.82
C TRP A 793 2.56 19.58 24.54
N ASP A 794 2.66 18.74 25.58
CA ASP A 794 1.49 18.32 26.36
C ASP A 794 0.78 19.54 26.99
N PHE A 795 1.55 20.45 27.61
CA PHE A 795 1.03 21.72 28.10
C PHE A 795 0.37 22.57 26.98
N PHE A 796 0.99 22.64 25.81
CA PHE A 796 0.45 23.39 24.66
C PHE A 796 -0.90 22.84 24.19
N VAL A 797 -1.06 21.51 24.14
CA VAL A 797 -2.31 20.88 23.73
C VAL A 797 -3.45 21.24 24.69
N ASP A 798 -3.16 21.29 25.99
CA ASP A 798 -4.16 21.61 27.02
C ASP A 798 -4.61 23.08 27.03
N LEU A 799 -3.82 23.99 26.47
CA LEU A 799 -4.21 25.41 26.35
C LEU A 799 -5.58 25.58 25.66
N PRO A 800 -6.34 26.65 25.99
CA PRO A 800 -7.59 26.95 25.31
C PRO A 800 -7.42 27.06 23.79
N GLU A 801 -8.41 26.55 23.05
CA GLU A 801 -8.47 26.74 21.60
C GLU A 801 -9.04 28.14 21.30
N PHE A 802 -8.62 28.72 20.17
CA PHE A 802 -9.17 30.00 19.73
C PHE A 802 -10.62 29.84 19.25
N ASP A 803 -11.51 30.78 19.57
CA ASP A 803 -12.91 30.71 19.14
C ASP A 803 -13.00 30.72 17.61
N ARG A 804 -13.48 29.59 17.07
CA ARG A 804 -13.61 29.35 15.63
C ARG A 804 -14.48 30.40 14.93
N THR A 805 -15.47 30.96 15.63
CA THR A 805 -16.39 32.00 15.10
C THR A 805 -15.72 33.36 14.93
N LYS A 806 -14.57 33.58 15.59
CA LYS A 806 -13.80 34.83 15.56
C LYS A 806 -12.60 34.77 14.62
N VAL A 807 -12.30 33.60 14.06
CA VAL A 807 -11.19 33.41 13.11
C VAL A 807 -11.56 33.99 11.74
N ASN A 808 -10.77 34.95 11.25
CA ASN A 808 -10.85 35.34 9.85
C ASN A 808 -10.17 34.27 8.98
N LYS A 809 -10.99 33.37 8.43
CA LYS A 809 -10.52 32.27 7.59
C LYS A 809 -9.87 32.72 6.29
N ASN A 810 -10.06 33.97 5.84
CA ASN A 810 -9.40 34.48 4.62
C ASN A 810 -7.91 34.82 4.82
N LEU A 811 -7.44 34.86 6.07
CA LEU A 811 -6.06 35.21 6.40
C LEU A 811 -5.31 33.98 6.90
N VAL A 812 -4.24 33.57 6.21
CA VAL A 812 -3.40 32.40 6.56
C VAL A 812 -3.01 32.42 8.05
N LYS A 813 -2.51 33.56 8.56
CA LYS A 813 -2.07 33.66 9.96
C LYS A 813 -3.19 33.39 10.98
N GLN A 814 -4.45 33.66 10.63
CA GLN A 814 -5.60 33.43 11.51
C GLN A 814 -6.21 32.04 11.29
N ALA A 815 -6.33 31.58 10.04
CA ALA A 815 -6.81 30.24 9.73
C ALA A 815 -5.97 29.15 10.42
N MET A 816 -4.67 29.39 10.63
CA MET A 816 -3.77 28.45 11.32
C MET A 816 -3.93 28.40 12.85
N LEU A 817 -4.83 29.22 13.43
CA LEU A 817 -5.27 29.07 14.82
C LEU A 817 -6.33 27.97 14.99
N LEU A 818 -6.97 27.53 13.91
CA LEU A 818 -7.95 26.45 13.97
C LEU A 818 -7.26 25.12 14.28
N GLU A 819 -7.86 24.36 15.19
CA GLU A 819 -7.40 23.03 15.57
C GLU A 819 -7.36 22.09 14.35
N PRO A 820 -6.24 21.40 14.07
CA PRO A 820 -6.16 20.38 13.02
C PRO A 820 -6.81 19.08 13.43
N LEU A 821 -7.75 18.61 12.62
CA LEU A 821 -8.47 17.33 12.82
C LEU A 821 -7.91 16.19 11.94
N PHE A 822 -6.70 16.38 11.42
CA PHE A 822 -5.92 15.35 10.73
C PHE A 822 -4.46 15.49 11.21
N GLU A 823 -3.99 14.56 12.03
CA GLU A 823 -2.72 14.69 12.74
C GLU A 823 -1.91 13.38 12.76
N PHE A 824 -0.57 13.52 12.67
CA PHE A 824 0.40 12.45 12.88
C PHE A 824 0.23 11.21 11.97
N SER A 825 -0.25 11.42 10.75
CA SER A 825 -0.47 10.34 9.76
C SER A 825 0.80 9.54 9.43
N GLY A 826 0.62 8.33 8.90
CA GLY A 826 1.71 7.47 8.43
C GLY A 826 2.40 7.89 7.12
N SER A 827 2.19 9.12 6.64
CA SER A 827 2.73 9.61 5.36
C SER A 827 4.24 9.89 5.40
N CYS A 828 4.84 10.06 4.22
CA CYS A 828 6.26 10.37 4.07
C CYS A 828 6.69 11.66 4.78
N ALA A 829 7.93 11.70 5.29
CA ALA A 829 8.53 12.95 5.78
C ALA A 829 8.54 13.99 4.65
N GLY A 830 7.81 15.11 4.84
CA GLY A 830 7.68 16.15 3.82
C GLY A 830 6.64 15.83 2.73
N CYS A 831 5.70 14.91 2.96
CA CYS A 831 4.63 14.59 2.01
C CYS A 831 3.89 15.85 1.49
N GLY A 832 3.71 15.98 0.18
CA GLY A 832 2.98 17.08 -0.44
C GLY A 832 1.45 16.97 -0.38
N GLU A 833 0.89 15.82 0.00
CA GLU A 833 -0.56 15.59 0.04
C GLU A 833 -1.19 16.08 1.36
N THR A 834 -0.62 15.67 2.50
CA THR A 834 -1.27 15.80 3.81
C THR A 834 -1.41 17.23 4.31
N ALA A 835 -0.61 18.17 3.82
CA ALA A 835 -0.78 19.59 4.14
C ALA A 835 -2.15 20.12 3.66
N TYR A 836 -2.64 19.66 2.50
CA TYR A 836 -3.97 20.00 2.00
C TYR A 836 -5.07 19.31 2.80
N VAL A 837 -4.97 18.00 3.05
CA VAL A 837 -5.96 17.24 3.82
C VAL A 837 -6.12 17.81 5.24
N ARG A 838 -4.99 18.15 5.89
CA ARG A 838 -4.96 18.83 7.19
C ARG A 838 -5.62 20.20 7.15
N LEU A 839 -5.37 20.98 6.10
CA LEU A 839 -5.98 22.30 5.94
C LEU A 839 -7.51 22.19 5.78
N VAL A 840 -7.99 21.23 4.99
CA VAL A 840 -9.43 20.96 4.84
C VAL A 840 -10.06 20.53 6.16
N SER A 841 -9.41 19.61 6.89
CA SER A 841 -9.91 19.15 8.19
C SER A 841 -9.93 20.27 9.24
N GLN A 842 -8.99 21.21 9.20
CA GLN A 842 -9.00 22.42 10.04
C GLN A 842 -10.20 23.32 9.76
N LEU A 843 -10.53 23.51 8.48
CA LEU A 843 -11.54 24.47 8.03
C LEU A 843 -12.97 23.96 8.22
N PHE A 844 -13.20 22.65 8.02
CA PHE A 844 -14.54 22.06 7.92
C PHE A 844 -14.72 20.74 8.69
N GLY A 845 -13.68 20.24 9.36
CA GLY A 845 -13.63 18.87 9.87
C GLY A 845 -14.65 18.53 10.97
N ASP A 846 -15.19 19.51 11.68
CA ASP A 846 -16.20 19.30 12.73
C ASP A 846 -17.61 18.97 12.17
N ARG A 847 -17.77 18.97 10.85
CA ARG A 847 -18.99 18.62 10.11
C ARG A 847 -18.71 17.90 8.79
N MET A 848 -17.50 17.35 8.64
CA MET A 848 -17.03 16.71 7.42
C MET A 848 -17.36 15.21 7.39
N VAL A 849 -17.83 14.73 6.24
CA VAL A 849 -17.94 13.31 5.90
C VAL A 849 -17.03 13.04 4.71
N VAL A 850 -16.16 12.03 4.81
CA VAL A 850 -15.09 11.76 3.86
C VAL A 850 -15.31 10.43 3.15
N ALA A 851 -15.42 10.49 1.82
CA ALA A 851 -15.18 9.38 0.91
C ALA A 851 -13.74 9.46 0.40
N ASN A 852 -12.94 8.42 0.61
CA ASN A 852 -11.55 8.41 0.19
C ASN A 852 -11.25 7.25 -0.76
N ALA A 853 -10.72 7.55 -1.94
CA ALA A 853 -10.30 6.54 -2.90
C ALA A 853 -9.10 5.75 -2.38
N THR A 854 -8.95 4.50 -2.80
CA THR A 854 -7.74 3.74 -2.49
C THR A 854 -6.51 4.40 -3.14
N GLY A 855 -5.45 4.61 -2.36
CA GLY A 855 -4.22 5.28 -2.81
C GLY A 855 -3.39 5.73 -1.62
N CYS A 856 -2.42 6.65 -1.81
CA CYS A 856 -1.65 7.20 -0.70
C CYS A 856 -2.55 7.69 0.45
N SER A 857 -3.62 8.39 0.08
CA SER A 857 -4.53 9.05 1.02
C SER A 857 -5.33 8.08 1.88
N SER A 858 -5.72 6.92 1.34
CA SER A 858 -6.32 5.88 2.17
C SER A 858 -5.30 5.17 3.04
N ILE A 859 -4.06 4.98 2.56
CA ILE A 859 -3.00 4.34 3.35
C ILE A 859 -2.59 5.21 4.54
N TYR A 860 -2.22 6.47 4.35
CA TYR A 860 -1.88 7.30 5.51
C TYR A 860 -3.12 7.72 6.32
N GLY A 861 -4.33 7.65 5.73
CA GLY A 861 -5.59 8.11 6.31
C GLY A 861 -6.36 7.03 7.07
N GLY A 862 -6.15 5.75 6.79
CA GLY A 862 -6.95 4.67 7.36
C GLY A 862 -6.20 3.33 7.52
N ASN A 863 -4.87 3.34 7.52
CA ASN A 863 -4.10 2.13 7.76
C ASN A 863 -3.97 1.81 9.25
N LEU A 864 -4.35 0.60 9.64
CA LEU A 864 -4.23 0.11 11.01
C LEU A 864 -2.76 0.04 11.45
N PRO A 865 -2.46 0.21 12.76
CA PRO A 865 -3.41 0.22 13.87
C PRO A 865 -3.92 1.60 14.33
N THR A 866 -3.43 2.68 13.73
CA THR A 866 -3.72 4.06 14.17
C THR A 866 -4.28 4.93 13.05
N THR A 867 -5.25 5.79 13.38
CA THR A 867 -5.96 6.64 12.42
C THR A 867 -5.75 8.13 12.74
N PRO A 868 -5.45 8.99 11.75
CA PRO A 868 -5.09 10.39 11.96
C PRO A 868 -6.28 11.35 12.12
N TRP A 869 -7.51 10.88 11.89
CA TRP A 869 -8.72 11.70 11.91
C TRP A 869 -9.15 12.04 13.34
N ALA A 870 -8.75 13.20 13.85
CA ALA A 870 -8.99 13.57 15.23
C ALA A 870 -10.41 14.14 15.46
N LYS A 871 -10.76 14.26 16.74
CA LYS A 871 -11.96 14.95 17.23
C LYS A 871 -11.53 16.20 17.99
N ASN A 872 -12.32 17.26 17.88
CA ASN A 872 -12.15 18.47 18.68
C ASN A 872 -12.61 18.25 20.14
N LYS A 873 -12.50 19.28 20.98
CA LYS A 873 -12.89 19.23 22.39
C LYS A 873 -14.39 18.94 22.62
N GLU A 874 -15.27 19.20 21.65
CA GLU A 874 -16.69 18.81 21.71
C GLU A 874 -16.96 17.38 21.19
N GLY A 875 -15.93 16.61 20.88
CA GLY A 875 -16.05 15.24 20.36
C GLY A 875 -16.43 15.15 18.88
N ARG A 876 -16.41 16.27 18.14
CA ARG A 876 -16.76 16.34 16.71
C ARG A 876 -15.52 16.22 15.84
N GLY A 877 -15.62 15.51 14.74
CA GLY A 877 -14.53 15.37 13.78
C GLY A 877 -14.97 14.66 12.51
N PRO A 878 -14.05 14.46 11.56
CA PRO A 878 -14.38 13.85 10.28
C PRO A 878 -14.84 12.40 10.44
N ALA A 879 -15.97 12.06 9.83
CA ALA A 879 -16.36 10.67 9.59
C ALA A 879 -15.70 10.21 8.29
N TRP A 880 -14.95 9.12 8.29
CA TRP A 880 -14.11 8.70 7.16
C TRP A 880 -14.41 7.27 6.74
N ALA A 881 -14.46 7.03 5.43
CA ALA A 881 -14.53 5.69 4.85
C ALA A 881 -13.76 5.59 3.51
N ASN A 882 -13.23 4.41 3.23
CA ASN A 882 -12.71 4.01 1.92
C ASN A 882 -13.56 2.84 1.42
N SER A 883 -14.18 2.99 0.25
CA SER A 883 -14.84 1.91 -0.46
C SER A 883 -13.81 1.15 -1.31
N LEU A 884 -13.64 1.53 -2.59
CA LEU A 884 -12.67 0.93 -3.50
C LEU A 884 -11.82 2.01 -4.19
N PHE A 885 -11.06 1.61 -5.23
CA PHE A 885 -10.24 2.53 -6.00
C PHE A 885 -11.06 3.22 -7.09
N GLU A 886 -11.96 2.46 -7.72
CA GLU A 886 -12.73 2.82 -8.90
C GLU A 886 -14.01 3.62 -8.62
N ASP A 887 -14.60 3.50 -7.42
CA ASP A 887 -15.98 3.93 -7.14
C ASP A 887 -16.11 5.16 -6.21
N ASN A 888 -14.99 5.79 -5.87
CA ASN A 888 -14.97 6.75 -4.77
C ASN A 888 -15.84 8.00 -5.00
N ALA A 889 -16.05 8.41 -6.26
CA ALA A 889 -16.92 9.54 -6.55
C ALA A 889 -18.37 9.17 -6.24
N GLU A 890 -18.81 8.01 -6.74
CA GLU A 890 -20.14 7.44 -6.56
C GLU A 890 -20.41 7.14 -5.09
N PHE A 891 -19.39 6.68 -4.36
CA PHE A 891 -19.46 6.46 -2.92
C PHE A 891 -19.75 7.78 -2.17
N GLY A 892 -19.02 8.85 -2.50
CA GLY A 892 -19.28 10.19 -1.96
C GLY A 892 -20.65 10.76 -2.36
N LEU A 893 -21.10 10.50 -3.59
CA LEU A 893 -22.44 10.85 -4.04
C LEU A 893 -23.51 10.13 -3.19
N GLY A 894 -23.34 8.83 -2.93
CA GLY A 894 -24.21 8.06 -2.05
C GLY A 894 -24.34 8.68 -0.66
N MET A 895 -23.21 9.10 -0.06
CA MET A 895 -23.20 9.83 1.21
C MET A 895 -23.98 11.14 1.14
N ARG A 896 -23.80 11.94 0.07
CA ARG A 896 -24.55 13.19 -0.13
C ARG A 896 -26.05 12.93 -0.25
N LEU A 897 -26.47 11.97 -1.07
CA LEU A 897 -27.89 11.66 -1.26
C LEU A 897 -28.55 11.26 0.07
N ALA A 898 -27.89 10.42 0.87
CA ALA A 898 -28.38 10.04 2.20
C ALA A 898 -28.53 11.25 3.13
N ILE A 899 -27.49 12.08 3.24
CA ILE A 899 -27.50 13.30 4.07
C ILE A 899 -28.62 14.26 3.64
N THR A 900 -28.79 14.48 2.33
CA THR A 900 -29.85 15.33 1.79
C THR A 900 -31.23 14.77 2.11
N LYS A 901 -31.43 13.45 2.00
CA LYS A 901 -32.70 12.79 2.34
C LYS A 901 -33.01 12.90 3.84
N HIS A 902 -32.03 12.65 4.70
CA HIS A 902 -32.20 12.75 6.15
C HIS A 902 -32.49 14.18 6.60
N ALA A 903 -31.87 15.20 5.98
CA ALA A 903 -32.20 16.60 6.25
C ALA A 903 -33.66 16.93 5.86
N LYS A 904 -34.14 16.44 4.71
CA LYS A 904 -35.55 16.59 4.31
C LYS A 904 -36.51 15.87 5.26
N GLN A 905 -36.15 14.68 5.73
CA GLN A 905 -36.93 13.95 6.74
C GLN A 905 -36.97 14.71 8.07
N ALA A 906 -35.83 15.25 8.53
CA ALA A 906 -35.77 16.06 9.74
C ALA A 906 -36.71 17.28 9.65
N LEU A 907 -36.74 17.96 8.51
CA LEU A 907 -37.65 19.10 8.28
C LEU A 907 -39.12 18.67 8.27
N SER A 908 -39.45 17.57 7.60
CA SER A 908 -40.83 17.04 7.57
C SER A 908 -41.31 16.57 8.95
N LEU A 909 -40.46 15.93 9.74
CA LEU A 909 -40.80 15.56 11.12
C LEU A 909 -40.92 16.79 12.01
N LEU A 910 -40.03 17.79 11.85
CA LEU A 910 -40.12 19.06 12.55
C LEU A 910 -41.46 19.77 12.28
N GLU A 911 -42.06 19.55 11.10
CA GLU A 911 -43.40 20.04 10.80
C GLU A 911 -44.49 19.39 11.65
N ALA A 912 -44.35 18.08 11.92
CA ALA A 912 -45.33 17.25 12.62
C ALA A 912 -45.24 17.28 14.15
N VAL A 913 -44.10 17.68 14.73
CA VAL A 913 -43.91 17.71 16.20
C VAL A 913 -44.38 19.03 16.83
N ASN A 914 -44.80 18.94 18.09
CA ASN A 914 -45.20 20.11 18.88
C ASN A 914 -44.00 20.73 19.61
N VAL A 915 -43.39 21.74 19.00
CA VAL A 915 -42.29 22.53 19.56
C VAL A 915 -42.60 24.03 19.45
N PRO A 916 -41.99 24.90 20.28
CA PRO A 916 -42.22 26.33 20.19
C PRO A 916 -42.04 26.88 18.77
N ALA A 917 -43.00 27.67 18.28
CA ALA A 917 -43.01 28.19 16.91
C ALA A 917 -41.74 28.96 16.56
N GLU A 918 -41.23 29.76 17.50
CA GLU A 918 -39.97 30.51 17.34
C GLU A 918 -38.76 29.58 17.12
N LEU A 919 -38.71 28.44 17.81
CA LEU A 919 -37.63 27.47 17.64
C LEU A 919 -37.70 26.80 16.26
N LYS A 920 -38.92 26.47 15.80
CA LYS A 920 -39.15 25.91 14.46
C LYS A 920 -38.75 26.88 13.35
N GLU A 921 -39.07 28.16 13.51
CA GLU A 921 -38.63 29.21 12.59
C GLU A 921 -37.10 29.35 12.57
N LYS A 922 -36.45 29.41 13.74
CA LYS A 922 -34.98 29.46 13.83
C LYS A 922 -34.33 28.25 13.15
N LEU A 923 -34.81 27.04 13.39
CA LEU A 923 -34.26 25.81 12.80
C LEU A 923 -34.36 25.77 11.26
N THR A 924 -35.38 26.40 10.68
CA THR A 924 -35.64 26.37 9.23
C THR A 924 -35.02 27.53 8.47
N THR A 925 -34.83 28.68 9.11
CA THR A 925 -34.36 29.92 8.45
C THR A 925 -32.89 30.27 8.76
N GLN A 926 -32.27 29.62 9.75
CA GLN A 926 -30.88 29.88 10.11
C GLN A 926 -29.93 29.59 8.94
N LYS A 927 -29.27 30.65 8.45
CA LYS A 927 -28.21 30.53 7.45
C LYS A 927 -27.00 29.83 8.05
N GLN A 928 -26.38 28.96 7.26
CA GLN A 928 -25.28 28.08 7.66
C GLN A 928 -24.05 28.25 6.76
N ASP A 929 -23.82 29.49 6.31
CA ASP A 929 -22.77 29.86 5.36
C ASP A 929 -21.40 30.05 6.03
N ASP A 930 -21.38 30.25 7.36
CA ASP A 930 -20.18 30.47 8.16
C ASP A 930 -20.21 29.74 9.53
N GLU A 931 -19.13 29.89 10.31
CA GLU A 931 -19.00 29.25 11.63
C GLU A 931 -20.06 29.73 12.64
N ALA A 932 -20.42 31.01 12.61
CA ALA A 932 -21.39 31.58 13.52
C ALA A 932 -22.79 30.99 13.25
N GLY A 933 -23.17 30.89 11.97
CA GLY A 933 -24.43 30.27 11.55
C GLY A 933 -24.50 28.78 11.88
N ILE A 934 -23.41 28.04 11.67
CA ILE A 934 -23.32 26.62 12.07
C ILE A 934 -23.44 26.45 13.58
N LYS A 935 -22.78 27.32 14.37
CA LYS A 935 -22.88 27.30 15.83
C LYS A 935 -24.31 27.59 16.29
N ALA A 936 -24.93 28.64 15.77
CA ALA A 936 -26.32 28.99 16.07
C ALA A 936 -27.28 27.84 15.74
N GLN A 937 -27.10 27.19 14.58
CA GLN A 937 -27.94 26.04 14.22
C GLN A 937 -27.74 24.84 15.17
N ARG A 938 -26.52 24.59 15.64
CA ARG A 938 -26.27 23.54 16.64
C ARG A 938 -26.94 23.85 17.97
N GLU A 939 -26.94 25.12 18.39
CA GLU A 939 -27.64 25.57 19.60
C GLU A 939 -29.16 25.38 19.45
N ASN A 940 -29.72 25.71 18.28
CA ASN A 940 -31.13 25.45 17.96
C ASN A 940 -31.45 23.94 17.99
N VAL A 941 -30.59 23.09 17.42
CA VAL A 941 -30.78 21.62 17.44
C VAL A 941 -30.67 21.05 18.85
N ALA A 942 -29.78 21.58 19.70
CA ALA A 942 -29.71 21.19 21.09
C ALA A 942 -30.99 21.58 21.86
N ALA A 943 -31.51 22.79 21.61
CA ALA A 943 -32.78 23.23 22.17
C ALA A 943 -33.96 22.37 21.68
N LEU A 944 -33.95 21.94 20.42
CA LEU A 944 -34.94 21.00 19.86
C LEU A 944 -34.91 19.66 20.60
N LYS A 945 -33.72 19.05 20.73
CA LYS A 945 -33.57 17.78 21.44
C LYS A 945 -34.01 17.88 22.90
N ALA A 946 -33.73 19.00 23.56
CA ALA A 946 -34.19 19.26 24.92
C ALA A 946 -35.72 19.40 25.00
N ALA A 947 -36.35 20.12 24.07
CA ALA A 947 -37.80 20.28 24.00
C ALA A 947 -38.53 18.93 23.77
N LEU A 948 -37.88 17.99 23.09
CA LEU A 948 -38.43 16.66 22.78
C LEU A 948 -37.98 15.56 23.77
N ALA A 949 -37.22 15.89 24.81
CA ALA A 949 -36.60 14.88 25.68
C ALA A 949 -37.60 13.94 26.37
N GLY A 950 -38.81 14.42 26.69
CA GLY A 950 -39.89 13.63 27.30
C GLY A 950 -40.92 13.06 26.33
N ALA A 951 -40.79 13.33 25.03
CA ALA A 951 -41.75 12.88 24.03
C ALA A 951 -41.57 11.40 23.71
N THR A 952 -42.70 10.70 23.52
CA THR A 952 -42.76 9.25 23.26
C THR A 952 -43.45 8.90 21.95
N ASP A 953 -44.04 9.89 21.25
CA ASP A 953 -44.61 9.65 19.93
C ASP A 953 -43.50 9.41 18.90
N ASP A 954 -43.77 8.54 17.93
CA ASP A 954 -42.78 8.08 16.95
C ASP A 954 -42.12 9.23 16.18
N ALA A 955 -42.86 10.29 15.85
CA ALA A 955 -42.35 11.43 15.11
C ALA A 955 -41.33 12.24 15.93
N SER A 956 -41.66 12.53 17.19
CA SER A 956 -40.75 13.21 18.12
C SER A 956 -39.52 12.38 18.46
N VAL A 957 -39.67 11.08 18.68
CA VAL A 957 -38.55 10.16 18.95
C VAL A 957 -37.63 10.08 17.74
N SER A 958 -38.18 9.83 16.54
CA SER A 958 -37.39 9.75 15.30
C SER A 958 -36.66 11.07 15.02
N LEU A 959 -37.34 12.21 15.19
CA LEU A 959 -36.69 13.51 15.02
C LEU A 959 -35.56 13.71 16.04
N ARG A 960 -35.81 13.46 17.32
CA ARG A 960 -34.84 13.68 18.40
C ARG A 960 -33.61 12.80 18.26
N ASP A 961 -33.79 11.51 18.02
CA ASP A 961 -32.73 10.51 18.17
C ASP A 961 -32.03 10.17 16.85
N GLU A 962 -32.72 10.31 15.71
CA GLU A 962 -32.21 9.88 14.41
C GLU A 962 -31.90 11.06 13.46
N PHE A 963 -32.79 12.06 13.39
CA PHE A 963 -32.75 13.03 12.28
C PHE A 963 -32.34 14.46 12.65
N ALA A 964 -32.48 14.91 13.91
CA ALA A 964 -32.28 16.30 14.30
C ALA A 964 -30.87 16.82 13.97
N ASP A 965 -29.84 15.97 14.06
CA ASP A 965 -28.47 16.36 13.74
C ASP A 965 -28.26 16.68 12.25
N TYR A 966 -29.15 16.23 11.35
CA TYR A 966 -29.11 16.53 9.93
C TYR A 966 -29.66 17.93 9.58
N LEU A 967 -30.26 18.63 10.54
CA LEU A 967 -30.59 20.06 10.39
C LEU A 967 -29.33 20.94 10.38
N VAL A 968 -28.19 20.42 10.86
CA VAL A 968 -26.87 21.06 10.73
C VAL A 968 -26.20 20.59 9.43
N LYS A 969 -25.84 21.54 8.56
CA LYS A 969 -25.21 21.29 7.25
C LYS A 969 -23.95 20.41 7.39
N LYS A 970 -23.90 19.31 6.64
CA LYS A 970 -22.74 18.43 6.52
C LYS A 970 -21.98 18.71 5.22
N SER A 971 -20.65 18.69 5.29
CA SER A 971 -19.77 18.88 4.13
C SER A 971 -19.20 17.54 3.67
N VAL A 972 -19.57 17.10 2.46
CA VAL A 972 -19.11 15.83 1.88
C VAL A 972 -17.85 16.10 1.08
N TRP A 973 -16.75 15.44 1.45
CA TRP A 973 -15.46 15.56 0.79
C TRP A 973 -15.04 14.22 0.18
N ILE A 974 -14.65 14.27 -1.09
CA ILE A 974 -14.23 13.13 -1.89
C ILE A 974 -12.74 13.28 -2.18
N PHE A 975 -11.89 12.58 -1.44
CA PHE A 975 -10.44 12.64 -1.60
C PHE A 975 -9.92 11.50 -2.47
N GLY A 976 -8.96 11.78 -3.34
CA GLY A 976 -8.21 10.73 -4.02
C GLY A 976 -7.00 11.27 -4.78
N GLY A 977 -6.09 10.38 -5.15
CA GLY A 977 -4.91 10.73 -5.94
C GLY A 977 -5.24 10.91 -7.43
N ASP A 978 -4.24 11.31 -8.21
CA ASP A 978 -4.39 11.46 -9.65
C ASP A 978 -4.76 10.17 -10.38
N GLY A 979 -4.24 9.00 -9.95
CA GLY A 979 -4.60 7.73 -10.58
C GLY A 979 -6.07 7.34 -10.45
N TRP A 980 -6.76 7.79 -9.40
CA TRP A 980 -8.21 7.64 -9.32
C TRP A 980 -8.91 8.60 -10.27
N ALA A 981 -8.65 9.90 -10.13
CA ALA A 981 -9.43 10.94 -10.78
C ALA A 981 -9.20 11.03 -12.30
N TYR A 982 -7.99 10.69 -12.78
CA TYR A 982 -7.65 10.81 -14.19
C TYR A 982 -7.85 9.51 -14.96
N ASP A 983 -7.75 8.36 -14.28
CA ASP A 983 -7.75 7.03 -14.87
C ASP A 983 -8.96 6.19 -14.43
N ILE A 984 -8.84 5.39 -13.37
CA ILE A 984 -9.79 4.30 -13.08
C ILE A 984 -11.17 4.77 -12.64
N GLY A 985 -11.24 5.82 -11.82
CA GLY A 985 -12.50 6.37 -11.32
C GLY A 985 -13.01 7.57 -12.11
N TYR A 986 -12.39 7.88 -13.25
CA TYR A 986 -12.75 9.08 -14.02
C TYR A 986 -14.21 9.04 -14.52
N GLY A 987 -14.71 7.88 -14.97
CA GLY A 987 -16.09 7.77 -15.45
C GLY A 987 -17.11 8.08 -14.34
N GLY A 988 -16.87 7.58 -13.13
CA GLY A 988 -17.66 7.90 -11.94
C GLY A 988 -17.54 9.37 -11.53
N LEU A 989 -16.32 9.90 -11.52
CA LEU A 989 -16.04 11.31 -11.23
C LEU A 989 -16.78 12.26 -12.18
N ASP A 990 -16.71 11.99 -13.48
CA ASP A 990 -17.40 12.72 -14.54
C ASP A 990 -18.92 12.74 -14.31
N HIS A 991 -19.50 11.57 -14.03
CA HIS A 991 -20.92 11.43 -13.72
C HIS A 991 -21.33 12.25 -12.48
N VAL A 992 -20.55 12.16 -11.40
CA VAL A 992 -20.84 12.88 -10.15
C VAL A 992 -20.78 14.40 -10.35
N MET A 993 -19.78 14.90 -11.09
CA MET A 993 -19.70 16.32 -11.45
C MET A 993 -20.92 16.77 -12.28
N ALA A 994 -21.47 15.90 -13.13
CA ALA A 994 -22.63 16.22 -13.95
C ALA A 994 -23.97 16.28 -13.17
N THR A 995 -24.05 15.68 -11.97
CA THR A 995 -25.31 15.58 -11.21
C THR A 995 -25.81 16.91 -10.63
N GLY A 996 -24.92 17.88 -10.39
CA GLY A 996 -25.25 19.12 -9.69
C GLY A 996 -25.35 18.98 -8.16
N GLU A 997 -25.15 17.79 -7.60
CA GLU A 997 -25.15 17.58 -6.14
C GLU A 997 -23.98 18.29 -5.45
N ASN A 998 -24.21 18.77 -4.22
CA ASN A 998 -23.22 19.54 -3.47
C ASN A 998 -22.13 18.65 -2.85
N VAL A 999 -21.06 18.39 -3.59
CA VAL A 999 -19.91 17.59 -3.14
C VAL A 999 -18.59 18.30 -3.44
N ASN A 1000 -17.62 18.15 -2.53
CA ASN A 1000 -16.28 18.72 -2.68
C ASN A 1000 -15.28 17.62 -3.06
N ILE A 1001 -14.81 17.61 -4.30
CA ILE A 1001 -13.83 16.66 -4.81
C ILE A 1001 -12.43 17.26 -4.69
N CYS A 1002 -11.53 16.59 -3.97
CA CYS A 1002 -10.15 17.02 -3.76
C CYS A 1002 -9.17 16.00 -4.33
N VAL A 1003 -8.60 16.34 -5.49
CA VAL A 1003 -7.61 15.54 -6.21
C VAL A 1003 -6.20 15.93 -5.76
N LEU A 1004 -5.51 14.97 -5.15
CA LEU A 1004 -4.14 15.08 -4.69
C LEU A 1004 -3.20 14.67 -5.83
N ASP A 1005 -2.86 15.61 -6.70
CA ASP A 1005 -2.19 15.36 -7.97
C ASP A 1005 -0.67 15.24 -7.78
N THR A 1006 -0.21 13.99 -7.70
CA THR A 1006 1.20 13.64 -7.65
C THR A 1006 1.77 13.33 -9.03
N GLU A 1007 0.93 13.35 -10.07
CA GLU A 1007 1.26 13.03 -11.46
C GLU A 1007 1.81 11.62 -11.69
N VAL A 1008 1.66 10.70 -10.73
CA VAL A 1008 2.06 9.29 -10.80
C VAL A 1008 1.23 8.48 -9.80
N TYR A 1009 1.15 7.16 -9.97
CA TYR A 1009 0.55 6.28 -8.97
C TYR A 1009 1.51 6.07 -7.80
N SER A 1010 1.57 7.07 -6.92
CA SER A 1010 2.55 7.15 -5.84
C SER A 1010 2.50 5.97 -4.86
N ASN A 1011 1.34 5.34 -4.65
CA ASN A 1011 1.20 4.21 -3.70
C ASN A 1011 1.84 2.92 -4.17
N THR A 1012 1.67 2.59 -5.45
CA THR A 1012 2.02 1.30 -6.02
C THR A 1012 3.44 1.27 -6.60
N GLY A 1013 4.22 2.34 -6.47
CA GLY A 1013 5.62 2.38 -6.92
C GLY A 1013 5.98 3.57 -7.83
N GLY A 1014 5.00 4.38 -8.24
CA GLY A 1014 5.21 5.50 -9.15
C GLY A 1014 5.03 5.10 -10.62
N GLN A 1015 3.96 4.38 -10.92
CA GLN A 1015 3.50 4.14 -12.29
C GLN A 1015 2.99 5.43 -12.95
N ALA A 1016 3.03 5.46 -14.27
CA ALA A 1016 2.47 6.54 -15.04
C ALA A 1016 0.95 6.62 -14.82
N SER A 1017 0.42 7.83 -14.95
CA SER A 1017 -1.01 8.12 -14.95
C SER A 1017 -1.34 8.99 -16.15
N LYS A 1018 -2.63 9.19 -16.45
CA LYS A 1018 -3.01 10.25 -17.41
C LYS A 1018 -2.66 11.65 -16.90
N ALA A 1019 -2.36 11.81 -15.62
CA ALA A 1019 -1.87 13.04 -15.02
C ALA A 1019 -0.35 13.22 -15.14
N THR A 1020 0.42 12.18 -15.47
CA THR A 1020 1.86 12.28 -15.74
C THR A 1020 2.13 13.20 -16.93
N ASN A 1021 3.09 14.11 -16.79
CA ASN A 1021 3.47 15.04 -17.86
C ASN A 1021 4.40 14.42 -18.91
N ARG A 1022 4.44 15.05 -20.08
CA ARG A 1022 5.33 14.66 -21.19
C ARG A 1022 6.79 14.68 -20.76
N GLY A 1023 7.55 13.65 -21.12
CA GLY A 1023 8.97 13.55 -20.79
C GLY A 1023 9.28 13.01 -19.38
N ALA A 1024 8.30 12.98 -18.48
CA ALA A 1024 8.49 12.35 -17.17
C ALA A 1024 8.67 10.84 -17.34
N VAL A 1025 9.67 10.29 -16.66
CA VAL A 1025 9.90 8.86 -16.58
C VAL A 1025 9.27 8.32 -15.30
N ALA A 1026 8.38 7.35 -15.48
CA ALA A 1026 7.67 6.60 -14.44
C ALA A 1026 7.65 5.12 -14.86
N LEU A 1027 7.21 4.22 -13.98
CA LEU A 1027 6.96 2.83 -14.40
C LEU A 1027 5.84 2.83 -15.49
N PHE A 1028 5.98 1.98 -16.51
CA PHE A 1028 5.15 2.01 -17.76
C PHE A 1028 5.37 3.23 -18.67
N ALA A 1029 6.30 4.10 -18.28
CA ALA A 1029 6.80 5.21 -19.10
C ALA A 1029 8.34 5.30 -18.98
N ALA A 1030 9.03 4.16 -18.97
CA ALA A 1030 10.48 4.07 -18.74
C ALA A 1030 11.32 4.92 -19.73
N ALA A 1031 10.81 5.12 -20.95
CA ALA A 1031 11.43 5.94 -22.00
C ALA A 1031 10.93 7.40 -22.06
N GLY A 1032 10.25 7.86 -21.01
CA GLY A 1032 9.61 9.17 -20.94
C GLY A 1032 8.22 9.14 -21.58
N LYS A 1033 7.20 9.66 -20.85
CA LYS A 1033 5.82 9.69 -21.35
C LYS A 1033 5.71 10.54 -22.62
N ARG A 1034 5.03 10.01 -23.64
CA ARG A 1034 4.90 10.63 -24.96
C ARG A 1034 3.71 11.58 -25.05
N ALA A 1035 2.58 11.21 -24.46
CA ALA A 1035 1.38 12.03 -24.43
C ALA A 1035 1.49 13.15 -23.38
N GLY A 1036 0.85 14.29 -23.66
CA GLY A 1036 0.66 15.38 -22.70
C GLY A 1036 -0.17 14.96 -21.48
N LYS A 1037 -0.24 15.85 -20.48
CA LYS A 1037 -1.10 15.64 -19.31
C LYS A 1037 -2.56 15.84 -19.71
N LYS A 1038 -3.47 14.93 -19.30
CA LYS A 1038 -4.92 15.13 -19.46
C LYS A 1038 -5.32 16.38 -18.66
N ASP A 1039 -6.08 17.30 -19.26
CA ASP A 1039 -6.52 18.51 -18.57
C ASP A 1039 -7.89 18.30 -17.89
N LEU A 1040 -7.87 17.71 -16.69
CA LEU A 1040 -9.09 17.44 -15.91
C LEU A 1040 -9.83 18.72 -15.51
N GLY A 1041 -9.09 19.80 -15.23
CA GLY A 1041 -9.68 21.08 -14.86
C GLY A 1041 -10.50 21.66 -16.00
N LEU A 1042 -9.93 21.64 -17.22
CA LEU A 1042 -10.63 22.10 -18.41
C LEU A 1042 -11.90 21.27 -18.70
N ILE A 1043 -11.81 19.95 -18.60
CA ILE A 1043 -12.97 19.07 -18.81
C ILE A 1043 -14.08 19.38 -17.80
N ALA A 1044 -13.75 19.58 -16.52
CA ALA A 1044 -14.75 19.92 -15.51
C ALA A 1044 -15.42 21.29 -15.77
N MET A 1045 -14.66 22.27 -16.29
CA MET A 1045 -15.22 23.59 -16.65
C MET A 1045 -16.26 23.52 -17.76
N SER A 1046 -16.27 22.47 -18.60
CA SER A 1046 -17.25 22.37 -19.70
C SER A 1046 -18.70 22.19 -19.24
N TYR A 1047 -18.92 21.71 -18.00
CA TYR A 1047 -20.25 21.61 -17.40
C TYR A 1047 -20.84 22.96 -16.97
N LYS A 1048 -20.01 24.00 -16.87
CA LYS A 1048 -20.34 25.39 -16.48
C LYS A 1048 -20.87 25.60 -15.07
N ASN A 1049 -21.46 24.58 -14.43
CA ASN A 1049 -21.99 24.61 -13.05
C ASN A 1049 -21.03 23.99 -12.01
N VAL A 1050 -19.90 23.43 -12.45
CA VAL A 1050 -18.86 22.87 -11.57
C VAL A 1050 -17.89 23.98 -11.18
N TYR A 1051 -17.66 24.17 -9.88
CA TYR A 1051 -16.56 25.02 -9.42
C TYR A 1051 -15.23 24.29 -9.62
N VAL A 1052 -14.21 24.94 -10.20
CA VAL A 1052 -12.90 24.31 -10.40
C VAL A 1052 -11.80 25.17 -9.80
N GLY A 1053 -10.94 24.59 -8.96
CA GLY A 1053 -9.77 25.26 -8.40
C GLY A 1053 -8.49 24.46 -8.64
N ARG A 1054 -7.43 25.12 -9.14
CA ARG A 1054 -6.11 24.52 -9.30
C ARG A 1054 -5.12 25.24 -8.39
N ILE A 1055 -4.53 24.51 -7.45
CA ILE A 1055 -3.80 25.08 -6.31
C ILE A 1055 -2.41 24.49 -6.12
N ALA A 1056 -1.49 25.30 -5.59
CA ALA A 1056 -0.16 24.87 -5.15
C ALA A 1056 0.26 25.69 -3.91
N LEU A 1057 0.23 25.07 -2.74
CA LEU A 1057 0.42 25.71 -1.44
C LEU A 1057 1.78 26.42 -1.32
N GLY A 1058 2.84 25.84 -1.88
CA GLY A 1058 4.18 26.44 -1.89
C GLY A 1058 4.31 27.64 -2.83
N ALA A 1059 3.43 27.77 -3.82
CA ALA A 1059 3.42 28.89 -4.75
C ALA A 1059 2.58 30.06 -4.22
N ASN A 1060 1.36 29.80 -3.72
CA ASN A 1060 0.48 30.81 -3.17
C ASN A 1060 -0.49 30.21 -2.12
N ASP A 1061 -0.14 30.38 -0.84
CA ASP A 1061 -0.90 29.87 0.30
C ASP A 1061 -2.26 30.58 0.47
N ALA A 1062 -2.32 31.89 0.23
CA ALA A 1062 -3.55 32.66 0.28
C ALA A 1062 -4.56 32.22 -0.80
N GLN A 1063 -4.08 31.92 -2.02
CA GLN A 1063 -4.92 31.41 -3.09
C GLN A 1063 -5.48 30.02 -2.76
N ALA A 1064 -4.65 29.11 -2.24
CA ALA A 1064 -5.11 27.79 -1.81
C ALA A 1064 -6.23 27.88 -0.75
N LEU A 1065 -6.07 28.77 0.23
CA LEU A 1065 -7.07 29.01 1.28
C LEU A 1065 -8.39 29.57 0.72
N LYS A 1066 -8.31 30.52 -0.21
CA LYS A 1066 -9.48 31.10 -0.91
C LYS A 1066 -10.23 30.05 -1.71
N VAL A 1067 -9.51 29.21 -2.47
CA VAL A 1067 -10.10 28.16 -3.30
C VAL A 1067 -10.92 27.17 -2.48
N LEU A 1068 -10.37 26.72 -1.35
CA LEU A 1068 -11.04 25.75 -0.48
C LEU A 1068 -12.33 26.33 0.14
N GLN A 1069 -12.36 27.63 0.40
CA GLN A 1069 -13.54 28.30 0.93
C GLN A 1069 -14.60 28.55 -0.14
N GLU A 1070 -14.20 29.02 -1.32
CA GLU A 1070 -15.12 29.19 -2.45
C GLU A 1070 -15.72 27.85 -2.88
N ALA A 1071 -14.93 26.77 -2.91
CA ALA A 1071 -15.40 25.43 -3.24
C ALA A 1071 -16.46 24.90 -2.26
N GLU A 1072 -16.26 25.03 -0.95
CA GLU A 1072 -17.25 24.59 0.05
C GLU A 1072 -18.48 25.52 0.13
N ALA A 1073 -18.30 26.80 -0.21
CA ALA A 1073 -19.42 27.74 -0.28
C ALA A 1073 -20.30 27.48 -1.51
N HIS A 1074 -19.73 26.96 -2.60
CA HIS A 1074 -20.46 26.63 -3.82
C HIS A 1074 -21.57 25.61 -3.54
N ASN A 1075 -22.79 25.92 -3.99
CA ASN A 1075 -23.93 25.01 -3.82
C ASN A 1075 -24.05 24.09 -5.04
N GLY A 1076 -23.06 23.22 -5.21
CA GLY A 1076 -22.98 22.29 -6.32
C GLY A 1076 -21.66 21.51 -6.28
N PRO A 1077 -21.31 20.81 -7.35
CA PRO A 1077 -20.08 20.05 -7.43
C PRO A 1077 -18.86 20.99 -7.51
N SER A 1078 -17.85 20.69 -6.72
CA SER A 1078 -16.58 21.42 -6.67
C SER A 1078 -15.41 20.47 -6.92
N LEU A 1079 -14.50 20.82 -7.84
CA LEU A 1079 -13.27 20.10 -8.13
C LEU A 1079 -12.05 20.94 -7.74
N ILE A 1080 -11.27 20.45 -6.79
CA ILE A 1080 -10.01 21.05 -6.35
C ILE A 1080 -8.86 20.13 -6.77
N ILE A 1081 -7.94 20.63 -7.59
CA ILE A 1081 -6.74 19.92 -8.04
C ILE A 1081 -5.51 20.51 -7.34
N CYS A 1082 -4.94 19.74 -6.41
CA CYS A 1082 -3.80 20.12 -5.59
C CYS A 1082 -2.51 19.59 -6.19
N TYR A 1083 -1.52 20.45 -6.47
CA TYR A 1083 -0.19 19.96 -6.83
C TYR A 1083 0.54 19.41 -5.60
N CYS A 1084 0.89 18.13 -5.64
CA CYS A 1084 1.42 17.37 -4.50
C CYS A 1084 2.81 16.78 -4.83
N PRO A 1085 3.90 17.45 -4.42
CA PRO A 1085 5.24 16.88 -4.48
C PRO A 1085 5.37 15.51 -3.79
N CYS A 1086 6.06 14.57 -4.44
CA CYS A 1086 6.18 13.19 -3.98
C CYS A 1086 7.64 12.69 -4.07
N ILE A 1087 8.00 11.72 -3.22
CA ILE A 1087 9.31 11.04 -3.27
C ILE A 1087 9.59 10.44 -4.66
N ASN A 1088 8.56 10.05 -5.41
CA ASN A 1088 8.67 9.52 -6.77
C ASN A 1088 9.15 10.56 -7.80
N HIS A 1089 9.10 11.86 -7.49
CA HIS A 1089 9.67 12.91 -8.34
C HIS A 1089 11.21 12.92 -8.26
N GLY A 1090 11.76 12.39 -7.17
CA GLY A 1090 13.20 12.16 -7.01
C GLY A 1090 14.00 13.44 -6.74
N PHE A 1091 13.54 14.24 -5.78
CA PHE A 1091 14.26 15.38 -5.20
C PHE A 1091 14.04 15.42 -3.68
N ASP A 1092 14.77 16.27 -2.95
CA ASP A 1092 14.60 16.42 -1.50
C ASP A 1092 13.31 17.18 -1.17
N LEU A 1093 12.34 16.50 -0.54
CA LEU A 1093 11.05 17.07 -0.17
C LEU A 1093 11.14 18.20 0.87
N ASN A 1094 12.27 18.39 1.56
CA ASN A 1094 12.50 19.61 2.34
C ASN A 1094 12.42 20.88 1.47
N SER A 1095 12.72 20.77 0.17
CA SER A 1095 12.68 21.88 -0.78
C SER A 1095 11.33 22.05 -1.50
N GLN A 1096 10.30 21.26 -1.13
CA GLN A 1096 9.07 21.14 -1.90
C GLN A 1096 8.34 22.47 -2.18
N LEU A 1097 8.39 23.46 -1.27
CA LEU A 1097 7.64 24.71 -1.45
C LEU A 1097 8.23 25.54 -2.59
N GLN A 1098 9.55 25.59 -2.67
CA GLN A 1098 10.28 26.19 -3.78
C GLN A 1098 9.98 25.46 -5.09
N HIS A 1099 9.94 24.13 -5.08
CA HIS A 1099 9.57 23.34 -6.26
C HIS A 1099 8.16 23.66 -6.77
N GLN A 1100 7.17 23.74 -5.86
CA GLN A 1100 5.81 24.14 -6.23
C GLN A 1100 5.79 25.55 -6.83
N LYS A 1101 6.57 26.48 -6.28
CA LYS A 1101 6.72 27.82 -6.83
C LYS A 1101 7.35 27.80 -8.23
N MET A 1102 8.42 27.04 -8.45
CA MET A 1102 9.06 26.91 -9.78
C MET A 1102 8.13 26.25 -10.81
N ALA A 1103 7.31 25.28 -10.40
CA ALA A 1103 6.29 24.69 -11.26
C ALA A 1103 5.27 25.74 -11.74
N VAL A 1104 4.89 26.69 -10.88
CA VAL A 1104 4.01 27.80 -11.27
C VAL A 1104 4.74 28.86 -12.09
N ASP A 1105 5.93 29.27 -11.67
CA ASP A 1105 6.73 30.29 -12.35
C ASP A 1105 7.16 29.85 -13.77
N SER A 1106 7.21 28.53 -14.05
CA SER A 1106 7.48 27.98 -15.38
C SER A 1106 6.24 27.76 -16.26
N GLY A 1107 5.03 27.94 -15.71
CA GLY A 1107 3.78 27.59 -16.40
C GLY A 1107 3.45 26.09 -16.44
N TYR A 1108 4.35 25.23 -15.93
CA TYR A 1108 4.09 23.79 -15.81
C TYR A 1108 2.79 23.52 -15.03
N TRP A 1109 2.56 24.31 -13.98
CA TRP A 1109 1.33 24.31 -13.19
C TRP A 1109 0.68 25.69 -13.17
N THR A 1110 -0.54 25.85 -13.68
CA THR A 1110 -1.27 27.12 -13.61
C THR A 1110 -2.15 27.20 -12.36
N LEU A 1111 -2.20 28.36 -11.71
CA LEU A 1111 -3.12 28.61 -10.61
C LEU A 1111 -4.37 29.29 -11.17
N LEU A 1112 -5.53 28.71 -10.94
CA LEU A 1112 -6.79 29.23 -11.47
C LEU A 1112 -7.98 28.87 -10.57
N ARG A 1113 -9.07 29.61 -10.78
CA ARG A 1113 -10.39 29.34 -10.22
C ARG A 1113 -11.45 29.58 -11.29
N TYR A 1114 -12.30 28.60 -11.54
CA TYR A 1114 -13.53 28.75 -12.29
C TYR A 1114 -14.69 28.76 -11.30
N ASN A 1115 -15.38 29.91 -11.18
CA ASN A 1115 -16.49 30.08 -10.28
C ASN A 1115 -17.78 30.36 -11.06
N PRO A 1116 -18.71 29.37 -11.14
CA PRO A 1116 -20.00 29.52 -11.84
C PRO A 1116 -20.82 30.74 -11.39
N ALA A 1117 -20.71 31.15 -10.12
CA ALA A 1117 -21.48 32.26 -9.58
C ALA A 1117 -21.09 33.61 -10.22
N LEU A 1118 -19.83 33.77 -10.66
CA LEU A 1118 -19.37 35.00 -11.32
C LEU A 1118 -20.06 35.22 -12.67
N ALA A 1119 -20.40 34.14 -13.39
CA ALA A 1119 -21.13 34.25 -14.65
C ALA A 1119 -22.53 34.86 -14.44
N ALA A 1120 -23.20 34.53 -13.32
CA ALA A 1120 -24.49 35.13 -12.95
C ALA A 1120 -24.37 36.63 -12.64
N GLU A 1121 -23.17 37.12 -12.30
CA GLU A 1121 -22.86 38.54 -12.11
C GLU A 1121 -22.38 39.24 -13.39
N GLY A 1122 -22.39 38.58 -14.55
CA GLY A 1122 -21.88 39.12 -15.82
C GLY A 1122 -20.34 39.23 -15.88
N LYS A 1123 -19.63 38.50 -15.02
CA LYS A 1123 -18.16 38.44 -14.99
C LYS A 1123 -17.66 37.15 -15.61
N ALA A 1124 -16.42 37.15 -16.10
CA ALA A 1124 -15.78 35.93 -16.56
C ALA A 1124 -15.69 34.92 -15.40
N PRO A 1125 -16.21 33.69 -15.56
CA PRO A 1125 -16.18 32.70 -14.49
C PRO A 1125 -14.77 32.19 -14.20
N LEU A 1126 -13.88 32.19 -15.19
CA LEU A 1126 -12.48 31.82 -15.01
C LEU A 1126 -11.65 33.02 -14.54
N VAL A 1127 -10.95 32.83 -13.42
CA VAL A 1127 -9.93 33.73 -12.90
C VAL A 1127 -8.58 33.02 -12.94
N LEU A 1128 -7.64 33.57 -13.70
CA LEU A 1128 -6.26 33.08 -13.76
C LEU A 1128 -5.43 33.76 -12.66
N ASP A 1129 -5.15 33.02 -11.57
CA ASP A 1129 -4.42 33.54 -10.41
C ASP A 1129 -2.88 33.51 -10.60
N SER A 1130 -2.38 32.72 -11.56
CA SER A 1130 -0.95 32.68 -11.93
C SER A 1130 -0.56 33.76 -12.94
N LYS A 1131 0.60 34.39 -12.73
CA LYS A 1131 1.21 35.32 -13.70
C LYS A 1131 1.75 34.57 -14.92
N LYS A 1132 2.10 35.32 -15.98
CA LYS A 1132 2.77 34.78 -17.17
C LYS A 1132 4.05 34.03 -16.75
N PRO A 1133 4.37 32.87 -17.35
CA PRO A 1133 5.60 32.15 -17.08
C PRO A 1133 6.83 33.06 -17.17
N THR A 1134 7.74 32.91 -16.21
CA THR A 1134 8.95 33.75 -16.03
C THR A 1134 10.25 32.97 -16.14
N ILE A 1135 10.21 31.64 -16.08
CA ILE A 1135 11.36 30.75 -16.31
C ILE A 1135 11.00 29.68 -17.35
N PRO A 1136 11.97 29.16 -18.12
CA PRO A 1136 11.75 28.01 -18.99
C PRO A 1136 11.34 26.76 -18.21
N VAL A 1137 10.47 25.93 -18.78
CA VAL A 1137 10.03 24.65 -18.17
C VAL A 1137 11.21 23.71 -17.92
N ALA A 1138 12.21 23.73 -18.79
CA ALA A 1138 13.45 22.96 -18.64
C ALA A 1138 14.17 23.22 -17.30
N GLU A 1139 14.22 24.48 -16.84
CA GLU A 1139 14.86 24.84 -15.57
C GLU A 1139 14.15 24.22 -14.37
N TYR A 1140 12.83 24.07 -14.45
CA TYR A 1140 12.04 23.39 -13.43
C TYR A 1140 12.16 21.86 -13.53
N ILE A 1141 11.83 21.25 -14.67
CA ILE A 1141 11.76 19.77 -14.77
C ILE A 1141 13.13 19.11 -14.52
N TYR A 1142 14.24 19.76 -14.92
CA TYR A 1142 15.59 19.27 -14.65
C TYR A 1142 16.09 19.55 -13.23
N THR A 1143 15.20 19.91 -12.29
CA THR A 1143 15.50 19.75 -10.86
C THR A 1143 15.15 18.34 -10.37
N GLU A 1144 14.26 17.63 -11.07
CA GLU A 1144 13.67 16.36 -10.64
C GLU A 1144 14.33 15.14 -11.32
N ASN A 1145 14.62 14.08 -10.56
CA ASN A 1145 15.26 12.90 -11.12
C ASN A 1145 14.39 12.17 -12.16
N ARG A 1146 13.06 12.27 -12.04
CA ARG A 1146 12.13 11.67 -13.03
C ARG A 1146 12.28 12.22 -14.45
N TYR A 1147 12.90 13.39 -14.63
CA TYR A 1147 13.29 13.91 -15.95
C TYR A 1147 14.79 13.74 -16.22
N LYS A 1148 15.66 13.96 -15.21
CA LYS A 1148 17.13 13.80 -15.36
C LYS A 1148 17.54 12.39 -15.78
N GLN A 1149 16.82 11.36 -15.37
CA GLN A 1149 17.19 10.01 -15.77
C GLN A 1149 17.08 9.79 -17.28
N LEU A 1150 16.13 10.46 -17.94
CA LEU A 1150 15.96 10.37 -19.39
C LEU A 1150 17.13 11.03 -20.12
N THR A 1151 17.68 12.15 -19.61
CA THR A 1151 18.82 12.82 -20.23
C THR A 1151 20.08 11.96 -20.23
N ARG A 1152 20.20 11.02 -19.29
CA ARG A 1152 21.31 10.06 -19.21
C ARG A 1152 21.09 8.85 -20.13
N ASN A 1153 19.85 8.36 -20.20
CA ASN A 1153 19.53 7.15 -20.95
C ASN A 1153 19.33 7.43 -22.46
N ASN A 1154 18.71 8.56 -22.80
CA ASN A 1154 18.44 8.97 -24.18
C ASN A 1154 18.39 10.52 -24.30
N PRO A 1155 19.56 11.19 -24.41
CA PRO A 1155 19.65 12.66 -24.39
C PRO A 1155 18.86 13.37 -25.50
N GLU A 1156 18.81 12.79 -26.70
CA GLU A 1156 18.11 13.36 -27.84
C GLU A 1156 16.59 13.37 -27.62
N VAL A 1157 16.05 12.23 -27.18
CA VAL A 1157 14.64 12.12 -26.81
C VAL A 1157 14.29 13.07 -25.66
N ALA A 1158 15.16 13.16 -24.65
CA ALA A 1158 14.93 14.03 -23.50
C ALA A 1158 14.78 15.50 -23.90
N ARG A 1159 15.66 15.99 -24.78
CA ARG A 1159 15.60 17.36 -25.32
C ARG A 1159 14.34 17.60 -26.13
N LYS A 1160 14.01 16.70 -27.07
CA LYS A 1160 12.79 16.81 -27.88
C LYS A 1160 11.52 16.87 -27.02
N LEU A 1161 11.40 16.00 -26.02
CA LEU A 1161 10.23 15.99 -25.14
C LEU A 1161 10.14 17.23 -24.25
N ALA A 1162 11.27 17.81 -23.85
CA ALA A 1162 11.30 19.07 -23.10
C ALA A 1162 10.85 20.26 -23.98
N ASP A 1163 11.30 20.32 -25.24
CA ASP A 1163 10.88 21.36 -26.20
C ASP A 1163 9.38 21.25 -26.51
N ASP A 1164 8.87 20.03 -26.70
CA ASP A 1164 7.44 19.78 -26.91
C ASP A 1164 6.61 20.18 -25.67
N LEU A 1165 7.12 19.90 -24.47
CA LEU A 1165 6.46 20.29 -23.22
C LEU A 1165 6.42 21.82 -23.05
N GLN A 1166 7.48 22.54 -23.42
CA GLN A 1166 7.51 24.01 -23.39
C GLN A 1166 6.39 24.59 -24.28
N LYS A 1167 6.27 24.10 -25.52
CA LYS A 1167 5.19 24.52 -26.45
C LYS A 1167 3.80 24.23 -25.87
N GLU A 1168 3.61 23.06 -25.26
CA GLU A 1168 2.35 22.65 -24.64
C GLU A 1168 1.97 23.57 -23.47
N VAL A 1169 2.95 23.93 -22.63
CA VAL A 1169 2.76 24.85 -21.50
C VAL A 1169 2.40 26.26 -21.97
N ASP A 1170 3.12 26.79 -22.96
CA ASP A 1170 2.88 28.13 -23.50
C ASP A 1170 1.49 28.23 -24.15
N ALA A 1171 1.10 27.22 -24.94
CA ALA A 1171 -0.22 27.14 -25.54
C ALA A 1171 -1.35 27.05 -24.49
N ARG A 1172 -1.16 26.21 -23.47
CA ARG A 1172 -2.14 26.06 -22.38
C ARG A 1172 -2.31 27.35 -21.58
N TYR A 1173 -1.22 28.06 -21.28
CA TYR A 1173 -1.30 29.35 -20.59
C TYR A 1173 -2.05 30.39 -21.43
N ALA A 1174 -1.71 30.50 -22.73
CA ALA A 1174 -2.38 31.44 -23.64
C ALA A 1174 -3.89 31.16 -23.75
N PHE A 1175 -4.27 29.88 -23.79
CA PHE A 1175 -5.67 29.46 -23.82
C PHE A 1175 -6.42 29.86 -22.54
N TYR A 1176 -5.87 29.61 -21.35
CA TYR A 1176 -6.49 30.02 -20.09
C TYR A 1176 -6.53 31.55 -19.91
N ASP A 1177 -5.50 32.27 -20.36
CA ASP A 1177 -5.49 33.73 -20.35
C ASP A 1177 -6.61 34.30 -21.23
N ALA A 1178 -6.84 33.71 -22.41
CA ALA A 1178 -7.96 34.09 -23.28
C ALA A 1178 -9.32 33.80 -22.61
N MET A 1179 -9.52 32.59 -22.06
CA MET A 1179 -10.74 32.24 -21.33
C MET A 1179 -11.01 33.14 -20.12
N SER A 1180 -9.97 33.61 -19.42
CA SER A 1180 -10.13 34.47 -18.25
C SER A 1180 -10.66 35.87 -18.58
N LYS A 1181 -10.64 36.24 -19.87
CA LYS A 1181 -11.16 37.50 -20.40
C LYS A 1181 -12.52 37.33 -21.06
N ASP A 1182 -13.01 36.10 -21.19
CA ASP A 1182 -14.27 35.79 -21.85
C ASP A 1182 -15.44 35.93 -20.88
N THR A 1183 -16.13 37.08 -20.99
CA THR A 1183 -17.34 37.39 -20.22
C THR A 1183 -18.61 36.86 -20.87
N GLU A 1184 -18.56 36.55 -22.17
CA GLU A 1184 -19.73 36.15 -22.97
C GLU A 1184 -19.82 34.62 -23.16
N GLY A 1185 -18.78 33.87 -22.76
CA GLY A 1185 -18.69 32.43 -22.97
C GLY A 1185 -18.55 32.05 -24.44
N LEU A 1186 -18.00 32.95 -25.26
CA LEU A 1186 -17.84 32.81 -26.71
C LEU A 1186 -16.62 31.97 -27.11
N ILE A 1187 -15.64 31.82 -26.22
CA ILE A 1187 -14.54 30.87 -26.42
C ILE A 1187 -15.14 29.48 -26.16
N SER A 1188 -15.62 28.85 -27.24
CA SER A 1188 -16.16 27.49 -27.17
C SER A 1188 -15.10 26.53 -26.66
N LEU A 1189 -15.41 25.88 -25.54
CA LEU A 1189 -14.63 24.79 -24.94
C LEU A 1189 -14.42 23.62 -25.89
#